data_AF-T1J8H3-F1
#
_entry.id   AF-T1J8H3-F1
#
_cell.length_a   1.000
_cell.length_b   1.000
_cell.length_c   1.000
_cell.angle_alpha   90.00
_cell.angle_beta   90.00
_cell.angle_gamma   90.00
#
_symmetry.space_group_name_H-M   'P 1'
#
loop_
_entity.id
_entity.type
_entity.pdbx_description
1 polymer ?
#
loop_
_entity_poly.entity_id
_entity_poly.type
_entity_poly.pdbx_seq_one_letter_code
_entity_poly.pdbx_strand_id
1 'polypeptide(L)'
;MEKENQSRHRSHADESSSSTTTHEKQAPSTSPNETTYLHGTTANETYFDDKVLVPDTGTDYSFSFRKLWAFTGPGFLMSIAYLDPGNIESDLQSGTVAQFKVNLIEKKFEMSDMQEVIGTAIAFSLLSNKAIPLYGGVLITMADTFTFLLLDKYGLRKLEAFFAFLITVMAISFGYEYFLVLPNQGQLVEGMFVPWCSGCDNQAVIQAVGIVGAVIMPHNLYLHSALVKSRDIDRTKKETVKEANLYYFIEATVALFISFLINVFVVAVFAQGLYGRTENDIHQLCVNHNNSHADEFSTKNETVDASIYKGGIYLGCEFGNAALYIWAIGILAAGQSSTMTGTYAGQFVMEGFLNLQWSRWMRVLLTRSIAILPTLLIATTKGINQLTDFNDLLNALMSMQLPFALIPTITFTNSKQIMGDFSNGLANKIMSCTLSVVVIAINLYFVAYYVLNHVSHNWGILTLIGIGVWVYMGFVVYLVNKIFNYFKAIIKLMNVNFVGFFLLASLGFTKLPRHFLHGQRMVSSIVFALCSLTALFATTSAASDKIVCYYTNWATYRSGDGKYSPEDVDPTLCTQIIYSFAILDDKTYTMKSHDTNLDLTRGFIKQIVDLKKKNNKLKVLIAIGGWNDSQGNKYSKMVGDKTLRANFIANALKFIKEHGFDGLDLDWEYPAPGDKANFATFVKELRAVFKPLNLLLTAAVSGAKWKIDEAYDVKSLGQDLDQIHIMAYDLKGSWDGKTGHHAPIYSQDGLSDDGSVEHFIKMGAPKEKLILGMPLYGRSWTLASAGNNGLGAPTAGPGQAGKFTGEGGLLAYYEVRVCSTSWTKVVTDPSGKMGPYAYKDKQWTSYDDESILKKKVHKIMSKKTNFEENKFKKHEF
;
A
#
# COMPACT_ATOMS: atom_id res chain seq x y z
N MET A 1 15.28 41.04 -72.63
CA MET A 1 16.76 41.06 -72.56
C MET A 1 17.18 39.95 -71.62
N GLU A 2 18.02 39.06 -72.15
CA GLU A 2 18.71 37.88 -71.59
C GLU A 2 19.18 38.01 -70.12
N LYS A 3 19.39 36.95 -69.31
CA LYS A 3 19.96 35.60 -69.54
C LYS A 3 19.79 34.69 -68.29
N GLU A 4 19.99 33.37 -68.49
CA GLU A 4 20.43 32.33 -67.52
C GLU A 4 19.59 32.02 -66.25
N ASN A 5 18.96 30.83 -66.18
CA ASN A 5 19.53 29.59 -65.60
C ASN A 5 18.50 28.44 -65.62
N GLN A 6 18.93 27.26 -66.08
CA GLN A 6 18.20 26.01 -66.40
C GLN A 6 17.72 25.28 -65.11
N SER A 7 16.45 24.88 -64.94
CA SER A 7 15.61 23.83 -65.59
C SER A 7 16.04 22.38 -65.26
N ARG A 8 15.31 21.70 -64.36
CA ARG A 8 14.26 20.68 -64.61
C ARG A 8 14.79 19.30 -65.04
N HIS A 9 14.36 18.25 -64.33
CA HIS A 9 13.78 17.08 -64.99
C HIS A 9 12.83 16.29 -64.09
N ARG A 10 11.70 15.90 -64.67
CA ARG A 10 10.68 14.97 -64.16
C ARG A 10 10.15 14.21 -65.38
N SER A 11 10.11 12.88 -65.36
CA SER A 11 8.99 12.03 -65.85
C SER A 11 9.39 10.54 -65.91
N HIS A 12 8.35 9.71 -65.90
CA HIS A 12 8.21 8.32 -65.48
C HIS A 12 8.47 7.25 -66.55
N ALA A 13 8.56 5.98 -66.06
CA ALA A 13 8.05 4.68 -66.57
C ALA A 13 9.14 3.60 -66.41
N ASP A 14 8.94 2.31 -66.11
CA ASP A 14 7.83 1.43 -65.73
C ASP A 14 8.43 0.13 -65.12
N GLU A 15 7.62 -0.57 -64.32
CA GLU A 15 7.53 -2.02 -64.02
C GLU A 15 8.74 -2.99 -63.79
N SER A 16 8.62 -3.70 -62.65
CA SER A 16 8.69 -5.17 -62.46
C SER A 16 9.84 -5.83 -61.64
N SER A 17 9.38 -6.61 -60.64
CA SER A 17 9.91 -7.87 -60.08
C SER A 17 11.01 -7.89 -58.99
N SER A 18 10.57 -8.42 -57.83
CA SER A 18 11.24 -9.23 -56.79
C SER A 18 12.76 -9.15 -56.54
N SER A 19 13.15 -8.94 -55.28
CA SER A 19 13.94 -9.91 -54.51
C SER A 19 14.19 -9.46 -53.07
N THR A 20 14.16 -10.45 -52.19
CA THR A 20 14.43 -10.49 -50.75
C THR A 20 15.81 -9.91 -50.39
N THR A 21 15.94 -9.18 -49.27
CA THR A 21 17.26 -9.05 -48.60
C THR A 21 17.15 -8.81 -47.10
N THR A 22 17.90 -9.64 -46.39
CA THR A 22 18.27 -9.67 -44.98
C THR A 22 19.13 -8.47 -44.56
N HIS A 23 18.94 -7.94 -43.34
CA HIS A 23 19.87 -6.97 -42.74
C HIS A 23 20.70 -7.61 -41.61
N GLU A 24 21.99 -7.76 -41.87
CA GLU A 24 23.07 -7.99 -40.91
C GLU A 24 23.37 -6.73 -40.08
N LYS A 25 23.77 -6.95 -38.82
CA LYS A 25 24.24 -5.93 -37.86
C LYS A 25 25.72 -5.60 -38.10
N GLN A 26 26.05 -4.33 -38.26
CA GLN A 26 27.41 -3.82 -38.10
C GLN A 26 27.63 -3.27 -36.68
N ALA A 27 28.75 -3.65 -36.07
CA ALA A 27 29.31 -3.03 -34.86
C ALA A 27 30.46 -2.07 -35.27
N PRO A 28 30.63 -0.90 -34.63
CA PRO A 28 31.81 -0.07 -34.86
C PRO A 28 32.93 -0.35 -33.84
N SER A 29 34.13 -0.51 -34.38
CA SER A 29 35.43 -0.59 -33.72
C SER A 29 35.88 0.74 -33.12
N THR A 30 36.46 0.73 -31.91
CA THR A 30 37.29 1.84 -31.40
C THR A 30 38.56 1.30 -30.72
N SER A 31 39.70 1.90 -31.05
CA SER A 31 41.04 1.56 -30.56
C SER A 31 41.31 2.15 -29.17
N PRO A 32 42.01 1.45 -28.27
CA PRO A 32 42.26 1.92 -26.91
C PRO A 32 43.40 2.95 -26.85
N ASN A 33 43.21 4.04 -26.09
CA ASN A 33 44.25 4.99 -25.65
C ASN A 33 44.22 5.16 -24.11
N GLU A 34 45.32 5.65 -23.53
CA GLU A 34 45.59 5.71 -22.07
C GLU A 34 44.65 6.59 -21.21
N THR A 35 43.60 7.16 -21.78
CA THR A 35 42.52 7.85 -21.06
C THR A 35 41.25 7.00 -20.85
N THR A 36 41.30 5.69 -21.10
CA THR A 36 40.13 4.79 -21.00
C THR A 36 39.82 4.31 -19.56
N TYR A 37 40.31 4.97 -18.53
CA TYR A 37 39.91 4.68 -17.15
C TYR A 37 39.57 5.99 -16.43
N LEU A 38 38.43 5.99 -15.74
CA LEU A 38 37.79 7.10 -15.02
C LEU A 38 36.81 7.95 -15.83
N HIS A 39 35.83 7.31 -16.49
CA HIS A 39 34.51 7.92 -16.50
C HIS A 39 33.84 7.57 -15.17
N GLY A 40 33.66 8.58 -14.32
CA GLY A 40 32.83 8.47 -13.12
C GLY A 40 31.42 8.04 -13.53
N THR A 41 31.05 6.82 -13.15
CA THR A 41 29.64 6.41 -13.06
C THR A 41 28.90 7.47 -12.26
N THR A 42 27.94 8.12 -12.89
CA THR A 42 26.92 8.93 -12.22
C THR A 42 26.36 8.11 -11.07
N ALA A 43 26.30 8.72 -9.88
CA ALA A 43 25.86 8.10 -8.63
C ALA A 43 24.34 7.75 -8.60
N ASN A 44 23.72 7.54 -9.76
CA ASN A 44 22.27 7.41 -9.96
C ASN A 44 21.85 6.11 -10.68
N GLU A 45 22.72 5.12 -10.86
CA GLU A 45 22.29 3.84 -11.44
C GLU A 45 21.55 3.01 -10.37
N THR A 46 20.23 2.93 -10.51
CA THR A 46 19.41 2.06 -9.68
C THR A 46 19.38 0.66 -10.27
N TYR A 47 19.23 -0.34 -9.41
CA TYR A 47 19.40 -1.77 -9.70
C TYR A 47 18.58 -2.35 -10.88
N PHE A 48 17.60 -1.60 -11.39
CA PHE A 48 16.63 -2.05 -12.39
C PHE A 48 16.57 -1.16 -13.64
N ASP A 49 17.58 -0.32 -13.88
CA ASP A 49 17.65 0.42 -15.15
C ASP A 49 17.84 -0.55 -16.34
N ASP A 50 18.50 -1.70 -16.13
CA ASP A 50 18.56 -2.83 -17.07
C ASP A 50 17.56 -3.94 -16.71
N LYS A 51 16.32 -3.81 -17.19
CA LYS A 51 15.29 -4.84 -17.00
C LYS A 51 15.50 -6.05 -17.89
N VAL A 52 15.12 -7.23 -17.39
CA VAL A 52 15.11 -8.46 -18.19
C VAL A 52 13.94 -8.42 -19.17
N LEU A 53 14.26 -8.50 -20.46
CA LEU A 53 13.27 -8.54 -21.54
C LEU A 53 12.53 -9.88 -21.56
N VAL A 54 11.20 -9.81 -21.59
CA VAL A 54 10.33 -10.99 -21.69
C VAL A 54 10.12 -11.30 -23.18
N PRO A 55 10.38 -12.55 -23.63
CA PRO A 55 10.22 -12.91 -25.04
C PRO A 55 8.74 -12.93 -25.48
N ASP A 56 8.42 -12.22 -26.57
CA ASP A 56 7.13 -12.30 -27.24
C ASP A 56 7.04 -13.59 -28.06
N THR A 57 6.55 -14.65 -27.43
CA THR A 57 5.97 -15.79 -28.15
C THR A 57 4.53 -15.41 -28.48
N GLY A 58 4.15 -15.39 -29.75
CA GLY A 58 2.89 -14.84 -30.28
C GLY A 58 1.58 -15.24 -29.58
N THR A 59 0.46 -14.69 -30.06
CA THR A 59 -0.89 -14.59 -29.46
C THR A 59 -1.61 -15.88 -29.03
N ASP A 60 -0.93 -17.01 -28.93
CA ASP A 60 -1.51 -18.21 -28.34
C ASP A 60 -1.41 -18.15 -26.82
N TYR A 61 -2.57 -18.17 -26.16
CA TYR A 61 -2.77 -18.17 -24.70
C TYR A 61 -2.22 -19.42 -23.99
N SER A 62 -1.29 -20.15 -24.61
CA SER A 62 -0.69 -21.36 -24.06
C SER A 62 0.53 -21.03 -23.20
N PHE A 63 0.66 -21.76 -22.09
CA PHE A 63 1.83 -21.73 -21.22
C PHE A 63 3.13 -21.96 -22.01
N SER A 64 4.15 -21.14 -21.76
CA SER A 64 5.44 -21.19 -22.45
C SER A 64 6.59 -21.35 -21.46
N PHE A 65 7.33 -22.45 -21.59
CA PHE A 65 8.54 -22.71 -20.80
C PHE A 65 9.63 -21.66 -21.02
N ARG A 66 9.70 -21.07 -22.23
CA ARG A 66 10.67 -20.00 -22.54
C ARG A 66 10.33 -18.70 -21.80
N LYS A 67 9.04 -18.37 -21.68
CA LYS A 67 8.57 -17.26 -20.85
C LYS A 67 8.80 -17.57 -19.37
N LEU A 68 8.44 -18.77 -18.91
CA LEU A 68 8.70 -19.18 -17.52
C LEU A 68 10.17 -18.99 -17.14
N TRP A 69 11.12 -19.44 -17.98
CA TRP A 69 12.55 -19.26 -17.74
C TRP A 69 12.99 -17.79 -17.63
N ALA A 70 12.34 -16.89 -18.38
CA ALA A 70 12.59 -15.46 -18.27
C ALA A 70 12.06 -14.90 -16.94
N PHE A 71 10.91 -15.38 -16.46
CA PHE A 71 10.34 -15.01 -15.15
C PHE A 71 11.03 -15.68 -13.96
N THR A 72 11.75 -16.79 -14.17
CA THR A 72 12.48 -17.49 -13.11
C THR A 72 13.62 -16.64 -12.54
N GLY A 73 13.66 -16.48 -11.22
CA GLY A 73 14.69 -15.75 -10.49
C GLY A 73 14.16 -15.16 -9.17
N PRO A 74 13.19 -14.21 -9.22
CA PRO A 74 12.68 -13.52 -8.03
C PRO A 74 12.16 -14.42 -6.90
N GLY A 75 11.41 -15.47 -7.22
CA GLY A 75 10.91 -16.44 -6.25
C GLY A 75 12.03 -17.29 -5.66
N PHE A 76 13.02 -17.70 -6.46
CA PHE A 76 14.21 -18.38 -5.94
C PHE A 76 15.02 -17.50 -4.98
N LEU A 77 15.24 -16.22 -5.31
CA LEU A 77 15.90 -15.27 -4.41
C LEU A 77 15.14 -15.08 -3.10
N MET A 78 13.80 -15.00 -3.15
CA MET A 78 13.01 -14.92 -1.93
C MET A 78 13.05 -16.23 -1.14
N SER A 79 13.06 -17.39 -1.81
CA SER A 79 13.00 -18.71 -1.16
C SER A 79 14.24 -19.04 -0.32
N ILE A 80 15.35 -18.36 -0.59
CA ILE A 80 16.63 -18.54 0.08
C ILE A 80 16.61 -18.11 1.53
N ALA A 81 15.93 -17.02 1.84
CA ALA A 81 15.86 -16.58 3.23
C ALA A 81 15.12 -17.60 4.10
N TYR A 82 14.35 -18.53 3.49
CA TYR A 82 13.77 -19.68 4.21
C TYR A 82 14.73 -20.87 4.39
N LEU A 83 15.98 -20.75 3.94
CA LEU A 83 17.05 -21.77 3.96
C LEU A 83 18.33 -21.24 4.62
N ASP A 84 18.23 -20.14 5.36
CA ASP A 84 19.35 -19.60 6.11
C ASP A 84 19.74 -20.51 7.29
N PRO A 85 20.95 -20.37 7.85
CA PRO A 85 21.37 -21.19 8.99
C PRO A 85 20.47 -21.06 10.21
N GLY A 86 19.80 -19.92 10.42
CA GLY A 86 18.86 -19.73 11.54
C GLY A 86 17.67 -20.69 11.45
N ASN A 87 17.09 -20.82 10.27
CA ASN A 87 15.98 -21.76 10.03
C ASN A 87 16.44 -23.22 10.14
N ILE A 88 17.63 -23.55 9.61
CA ILE A 88 18.19 -24.92 9.67
C ILE A 88 18.44 -25.38 11.12
N GLU A 89 19.02 -24.53 11.96
CA GLU A 89 19.25 -24.82 13.39
C GLU A 89 17.94 -25.18 14.09
N SER A 90 16.91 -24.41 13.78
CA SER A 90 15.62 -24.47 14.43
C SER A 90 14.78 -25.68 13.98
N ASP A 91 14.92 -26.08 12.72
CA ASP A 91 14.39 -27.32 12.17
C ASP A 91 15.06 -28.56 12.78
N LEU A 92 16.39 -28.54 12.92
CA LEU A 92 17.17 -29.57 13.60
C LEU A 92 16.74 -29.75 15.07
N GLN A 93 16.55 -28.66 15.81
CA GLN A 93 16.06 -28.69 17.19
C GLN A 93 14.63 -29.26 17.27
N SER A 94 13.77 -28.89 16.33
CA SER A 94 12.38 -29.36 16.29
C SER A 94 12.32 -30.87 16.07
N GLY A 95 13.16 -31.43 15.18
CA GLY A 95 13.29 -32.87 15.00
C GLY A 95 13.76 -33.58 16.28
N THR A 96 14.73 -33.00 16.99
CA THR A 96 15.31 -33.61 18.20
C THR A 96 14.34 -33.63 19.39
N VAL A 97 13.44 -32.64 19.51
CA VAL A 97 12.50 -32.53 20.64
C VAL A 97 11.13 -33.16 20.35
N ALA A 98 10.67 -33.12 19.09
CA ALA A 98 9.33 -33.54 18.71
C ALA A 98 9.28 -34.79 17.81
N GLN A 99 10.42 -35.30 17.37
CA GLN A 99 10.53 -36.40 16.39
C GLN A 99 9.74 -36.06 15.10
N PHE A 100 8.58 -36.70 14.91
CA PHE A 100 7.65 -36.47 13.80
C PHE A 100 6.26 -35.98 14.27
N LYS A 101 6.07 -35.69 15.57
CA LYS A 101 4.74 -35.49 16.20
C LYS A 101 4.20 -34.06 16.11
N VAL A 102 5.05 -33.09 15.78
CA VAL A 102 4.61 -31.71 15.56
C VAL A 102 4.52 -31.52 14.04
N ASN A 103 3.42 -30.92 13.55
CA ASN A 103 3.28 -30.53 12.14
C ASN A 103 4.62 -29.96 11.65
N LEU A 104 5.22 -30.64 10.67
CA LEU A 104 6.56 -30.37 10.11
C LEU A 104 6.62 -29.04 9.33
N ILE A 105 6.18 -27.94 9.93
CA ILE A 105 6.02 -26.64 9.25
C ILE A 105 6.80 -25.54 9.96
N GLU A 106 8.12 -25.73 10.00
CA GLU A 106 9.17 -24.70 10.04
C GLU A 106 9.18 -23.74 11.23
N LYS A 107 10.13 -23.98 12.15
CA LYS A 107 10.46 -23.06 13.23
C LYS A 107 11.40 -22.01 12.66
N LYS A 108 10.90 -20.88 12.17
CA LYS A 108 11.74 -19.86 11.54
C LYS A 108 12.13 -18.72 12.47
N PHE A 109 13.40 -18.45 12.55
CA PHE A 109 13.91 -17.41 13.42
C PHE A 109 15.01 -16.74 12.63
N GLU A 110 14.72 -15.59 12.02
CA GLU A 110 15.67 -14.91 11.15
C GLU A 110 15.81 -13.44 11.53
N MET A 111 16.92 -13.11 12.20
CA MET A 111 17.59 -11.82 12.02
C MET A 111 18.80 -12.09 11.13
N SER A 112 18.56 -12.06 9.81
CA SER A 112 19.35 -12.68 8.73
C SER A 112 20.87 -12.50 8.86
N ASP A 113 21.33 -11.31 9.23
CA ASP A 113 22.75 -10.99 9.14
C ASP A 113 23.61 -11.64 10.24
N MET A 114 23.06 -11.97 11.41
CA MET A 114 23.87 -12.55 12.50
C MET A 114 24.01 -14.06 12.40
N GLN A 115 22.90 -14.77 12.19
CA GLN A 115 22.88 -16.23 12.12
C GLN A 115 23.65 -16.76 10.92
N GLU A 116 23.69 -15.97 9.84
CA GLU A 116 24.50 -16.23 8.68
C GLU A 116 26.01 -16.13 8.96
N VAL A 117 26.44 -15.11 9.72
CA VAL A 117 27.84 -14.97 10.16
C VAL A 117 28.24 -16.15 11.04
N ILE A 118 27.37 -16.56 11.96
CA ILE A 118 27.59 -17.71 12.85
C ILE A 118 27.64 -19.02 12.05
N GLY A 119 26.67 -19.26 11.16
CA GLY A 119 26.60 -20.47 10.34
C GLY A 119 27.82 -20.61 9.42
N THR A 120 28.22 -19.52 8.77
CA THR A 120 29.43 -19.50 7.92
C THR A 120 30.70 -19.73 8.74
N ALA A 121 30.81 -19.14 9.93
CA ALA A 121 31.94 -19.38 10.83
C ALA A 121 32.00 -20.84 11.33
N ILE A 122 30.86 -21.44 11.64
CA ILE A 122 30.74 -22.86 12.01
C ILE A 122 31.17 -23.75 10.83
N ALA A 123 30.70 -23.44 9.62
CA ALA A 123 31.08 -24.20 8.42
C ALA A 123 32.60 -24.17 8.17
N PHE A 124 33.24 -23.01 8.29
CA PHE A 124 34.71 -22.93 8.19
C PHE A 124 35.42 -23.72 9.30
N SER A 125 34.88 -23.71 10.53
CA SER A 125 35.46 -24.47 11.63
C SER A 125 35.35 -25.99 11.41
N LEU A 126 34.22 -26.47 10.90
CA LEU A 126 34.01 -27.89 10.56
C LEU A 126 34.86 -28.32 9.36
N LEU A 127 34.88 -27.54 8.26
CA LEU A 127 35.66 -27.85 7.05
C LEU A 127 37.18 -27.85 7.30
N SER A 128 37.64 -27.02 8.24
CA SER A 128 39.06 -26.96 8.62
C SER A 128 39.44 -27.92 9.75
N ASN A 129 38.52 -28.78 10.18
CA ASN A 129 38.71 -29.71 11.30
C ASN A 129 39.26 -28.99 12.56
N LYS A 130 38.57 -27.91 12.97
CA LYS A 130 38.95 -27.00 14.08
C LYS A 130 40.25 -26.19 13.90
N ALA A 131 40.91 -26.23 12.74
CA ALA A 131 42.09 -25.39 12.51
C ALA A 131 41.74 -23.89 12.45
N ILE A 132 40.54 -23.54 11.96
CA ILE A 132 39.99 -22.19 12.03
C ILE A 132 39.05 -22.11 13.24
N PRO A 133 39.39 -21.33 14.28
CA PRO A 133 38.50 -21.12 15.42
C PRO A 133 37.29 -20.27 15.03
N LEU A 134 36.21 -20.34 15.81
CA LEU A 134 34.95 -19.65 15.50
C LEU A 134 35.12 -18.15 15.27
N TYR A 135 35.90 -17.46 16.11
CA TYR A 135 36.19 -16.03 15.92
C TYR A 135 36.97 -15.74 14.62
N GLY A 136 37.82 -16.68 14.18
CA GLY A 136 38.53 -16.59 12.90
C GLY A 136 37.57 -16.73 11.73
N GLY A 137 36.60 -17.64 11.82
CA GLY A 137 35.50 -17.77 10.86
C GLY A 137 34.69 -16.47 10.74
N VAL A 138 34.32 -15.85 11.87
CA VAL A 138 33.59 -14.55 11.90
C VAL A 138 34.40 -13.40 11.28
N LEU A 139 35.73 -13.44 11.35
CA LEU A 139 36.55 -12.44 10.67
C LEU A 139 36.60 -12.66 9.15
N ILE A 140 36.62 -13.93 8.71
CA ILE A 140 36.59 -14.29 7.28
C ILE A 140 35.28 -13.82 6.63
N THR A 141 34.15 -13.87 7.35
CA THR A 141 32.87 -13.37 6.81
C THR A 141 32.86 -11.87 6.53
N MET A 142 33.78 -11.08 7.10
CA MET A 142 33.95 -9.68 6.68
C MET A 142 34.50 -9.59 5.25
N ALA A 143 35.43 -10.46 4.88
CA ALA A 143 35.99 -10.51 3.54
C ALA A 143 34.94 -10.95 2.50
N ASP A 144 34.02 -11.83 2.91
CA ASP A 144 32.95 -12.34 2.07
C ASP A 144 31.99 -11.25 1.54
N THR A 145 31.83 -10.18 2.31
CA THR A 145 31.06 -9.00 1.86
C THR A 145 31.60 -8.37 0.57
N PHE A 146 32.90 -8.52 0.29
CA PHE A 146 33.52 -8.05 -0.95
C PHE A 146 33.28 -9.01 -2.12
N THR A 147 33.10 -10.32 -1.86
CA THR A 147 32.68 -11.31 -2.86
C THR A 147 31.34 -10.90 -3.47
N PHE A 148 30.40 -10.47 -2.62
CA PHE A 148 29.11 -9.97 -3.06
C PHE A 148 29.22 -8.74 -3.98
N LEU A 149 29.99 -7.73 -3.58
CA LEU A 149 30.18 -6.52 -4.39
C LEU A 149 30.80 -6.83 -5.77
N LEU A 150 31.63 -7.86 -5.84
CA LEU A 150 32.22 -8.34 -7.09
C LEU A 150 31.20 -9.07 -7.98
N LEU A 151 30.34 -9.91 -7.39
CA LEU A 151 29.28 -10.62 -8.11
C LEU A 151 28.18 -9.68 -8.62
N ASP A 152 27.87 -8.62 -7.87
CA ASP A 152 26.85 -7.63 -8.26
C ASP A 152 27.20 -6.88 -9.55
N LYS A 153 28.50 -6.79 -9.90
CA LYS A 153 28.97 -6.18 -11.15
C LYS A 153 28.59 -6.97 -12.41
N TYR A 154 28.22 -8.24 -12.28
CA TYR A 154 27.97 -9.13 -13.41
C TYR A 154 26.51 -9.15 -13.90
N GLY A 155 25.61 -8.40 -13.26
CA GLY A 155 24.22 -8.23 -13.67
C GLY A 155 23.25 -9.28 -13.11
N LEU A 156 21.96 -8.93 -13.09
CA LEU A 156 20.92 -9.66 -12.34
C LEU A 156 20.76 -11.14 -12.74
N ARG A 157 20.81 -11.48 -14.03
CA ARG A 157 20.60 -12.88 -14.48
C ARG A 157 21.70 -13.83 -14.00
N LYS A 158 22.95 -13.35 -13.93
CA LYS A 158 24.06 -14.17 -13.44
C LYS A 158 23.98 -14.35 -11.93
N LEU A 159 23.51 -13.32 -11.23
CA LEU A 159 23.23 -13.40 -9.80
C LEU A 159 22.11 -14.41 -9.50
N GLU A 160 20.99 -14.36 -10.23
CA GLU A 160 19.90 -15.34 -10.12
C GLU A 160 20.40 -16.78 -10.34
N ALA A 161 21.27 -16.99 -11.32
CA ALA A 161 21.88 -18.29 -11.59
C ALA A 161 22.81 -18.76 -10.45
N PHE A 162 23.57 -17.84 -9.85
CA PHE A 162 24.42 -18.13 -8.70
C PHE A 162 23.60 -18.57 -7.48
N PHE A 163 22.47 -17.91 -7.22
CA PHE A 163 21.55 -18.32 -6.16
C PHE A 163 20.92 -19.69 -6.42
N ALA A 164 20.48 -19.95 -7.66
CA ALA A 164 19.98 -21.28 -8.02
C ALA A 164 21.05 -22.37 -7.81
N PHE A 165 22.32 -22.07 -8.07
CA PHE A 165 23.45 -22.95 -7.76
C PHE A 165 23.57 -23.22 -6.25
N LEU A 166 23.54 -22.20 -5.39
CA LEU A 166 23.61 -22.39 -3.92
C LEU A 166 22.45 -23.24 -3.39
N ILE A 167 21.21 -23.01 -3.86
CA ILE A 167 20.05 -23.83 -3.49
C ILE A 167 20.24 -25.28 -3.92
N THR A 168 20.79 -25.50 -5.12
CA THR A 168 21.08 -26.85 -5.62
C THR A 168 22.12 -27.55 -4.74
N VAL A 169 23.16 -26.85 -4.30
CA VAL A 169 24.15 -27.39 -3.35
C VAL A 169 23.50 -27.78 -2.03
N MET A 170 22.62 -26.95 -1.47
CA MET A 170 21.87 -27.27 -0.25
C MET A 170 20.95 -28.49 -0.44
N ALA A 171 20.18 -28.53 -1.53
CA ALA A 171 19.27 -29.63 -1.84
C ALA A 171 20.01 -30.97 -1.99
N ILE A 172 21.18 -30.96 -2.64
CA ILE A 172 22.01 -32.17 -2.79
C ILE A 172 22.65 -32.56 -1.46
N SER A 173 23.17 -31.60 -0.70
CA SER A 173 23.89 -31.88 0.55
C SER A 173 22.94 -32.44 1.62
N PHE A 174 21.85 -31.73 1.92
CA PHE A 174 20.87 -32.20 2.91
C PHE A 174 20.04 -33.38 2.40
N GLY A 175 19.79 -33.45 1.10
CA GLY A 175 19.18 -34.62 0.47
C GLY A 175 20.06 -35.87 0.60
N TYR A 176 21.38 -35.74 0.45
CA TYR A 176 22.32 -36.84 0.66
C TYR A 176 22.23 -37.38 2.09
N GLU A 177 22.26 -36.50 3.10
CA GLU A 177 22.09 -36.90 4.51
C GLU A 177 20.75 -37.60 4.75
N TYR A 178 19.66 -37.11 4.14
CA TYR A 178 18.35 -37.73 4.24
C TYR A 178 18.34 -39.17 3.70
N PHE A 179 18.94 -39.39 2.53
CA PHE A 179 19.05 -40.74 1.94
C PHE A 179 20.02 -41.64 2.70
N LEU A 180 21.00 -41.08 3.40
CA LEU A 180 21.95 -41.80 4.23
C LEU A 180 21.30 -42.32 5.52
N VAL A 181 20.51 -41.47 6.19
CA VAL A 181 19.83 -41.81 7.45
C VAL A 181 18.62 -42.72 7.26
N LEU A 182 18.00 -42.73 6.07
CA LEU A 182 16.80 -43.52 5.74
C LEU A 182 15.67 -43.40 6.79
N PRO A 183 15.15 -42.18 7.05
CA PRO A 183 14.08 -41.98 8.02
C PRO A 183 12.78 -42.69 7.60
N ASN A 184 11.93 -43.02 8.58
CA ASN A 184 10.67 -43.72 8.34
C ASN A 184 9.69 -42.83 7.57
N GLN A 185 9.47 -43.16 6.30
CA GLN A 185 8.61 -42.38 5.38
C GLN A 185 7.14 -42.35 5.82
N GLY A 186 6.64 -43.42 6.45
CA GLY A 186 5.26 -43.49 6.93
C GLY A 186 5.02 -42.52 8.08
N GLN A 187 5.93 -42.49 9.06
CA GLN A 187 5.86 -41.56 10.20
C GLN A 187 6.10 -40.12 9.76
N LEU A 188 6.97 -39.90 8.77
CA LEU A 188 7.20 -38.58 8.20
C LEU A 188 5.94 -38.02 7.56
N VAL A 189 5.30 -38.78 6.65
CA VAL A 189 4.08 -38.35 5.96
C VAL A 189 2.91 -38.16 6.95
N GLU A 190 2.80 -39.04 7.94
CA GLU A 190 1.81 -38.88 9.02
C GLU A 190 2.04 -37.56 9.79
N GLY A 191 3.28 -37.27 10.17
CA GLY A 191 3.68 -36.03 10.84
C GLY A 191 3.54 -34.75 9.99
N MET A 192 3.54 -34.87 8.65
CA MET A 192 3.37 -33.72 7.74
C MET A 192 1.90 -33.26 7.65
N PHE A 193 0.94 -34.20 7.68
CA PHE A 193 -0.46 -33.91 7.36
C PHE A 193 -1.43 -34.06 8.53
N VAL A 194 -1.02 -34.71 9.64
CA VAL A 194 -1.90 -34.97 10.79
C VAL A 194 -1.41 -34.19 12.03
N PRO A 195 -2.06 -33.06 12.38
CA PRO A 195 -1.75 -32.33 13.60
C PRO A 195 -2.33 -33.07 14.82
N TRP A 196 -1.60 -34.06 15.35
CA TRP A 196 -1.96 -34.73 16.59
C TRP A 196 -0.77 -34.76 17.54
N CYS A 197 -0.98 -34.37 18.80
CA CYS A 197 -0.05 -34.74 19.86
C CYS A 197 -0.78 -35.26 21.09
N SER A 198 -0.72 -36.57 21.30
CA SER A 198 -1.17 -37.22 22.52
C SER A 198 -0.03 -37.19 23.55
N GLY A 199 -0.05 -36.23 24.49
CA GLY A 199 0.90 -36.16 25.61
C GLY A 199 2.17 -35.33 25.38
N CYS A 200 2.16 -34.33 24.49
CA CYS A 200 3.29 -33.42 24.30
C CYS A 200 3.63 -32.67 25.59
N ASP A 201 4.93 -32.53 25.85
CA ASP A 201 5.45 -31.60 26.84
C ASP A 201 5.15 -30.15 26.43
N ASN A 202 5.04 -29.25 27.40
CA ASN A 202 4.75 -27.82 27.19
C ASN A 202 5.76 -27.17 26.24
N GLN A 203 7.01 -27.65 26.25
CA GLN A 203 8.07 -27.19 25.37
C GLN A 203 7.79 -27.52 23.88
N ALA A 204 7.23 -28.70 23.58
CA ALA A 204 6.87 -29.09 22.21
C ALA A 204 5.69 -28.26 21.67
N VAL A 205 4.72 -27.90 22.52
CA VAL A 205 3.60 -27.02 22.14
C VAL A 205 4.10 -25.59 21.90
N ILE A 206 5.01 -25.07 22.73
CA ILE A 206 5.61 -23.74 22.54
C ILE A 206 6.44 -23.72 21.25
N GLN A 207 7.17 -24.79 20.93
CA GLN A 207 7.87 -24.91 19.65
C GLN A 207 6.89 -24.93 18.48
N ALA A 208 5.83 -25.75 18.52
CA ALA A 208 4.78 -25.80 17.48
C ALA A 208 4.06 -24.46 17.26
N VAL A 209 3.88 -23.67 18.33
CA VAL A 209 3.29 -22.33 18.25
C VAL A 209 4.31 -21.33 17.69
N GLY A 210 5.58 -21.37 18.13
CA GLY A 210 6.66 -20.55 17.57
C GLY A 210 6.86 -20.77 16.07
N ILE A 211 6.78 -22.03 15.65
CA ILE A 211 6.75 -22.53 14.26
C ILE A 211 5.76 -21.75 13.38
N VAL A 212 4.48 -21.68 13.77
CA VAL A 212 3.47 -20.97 12.97
C VAL A 212 3.69 -19.45 12.94
N GLY A 213 4.17 -18.86 14.05
CA GLY A 213 4.44 -17.43 14.13
C GLY A 213 5.59 -16.96 13.24
N ALA A 214 6.51 -17.87 12.98
CA ALA A 214 7.76 -17.66 12.29
C ALA A 214 7.66 -17.75 10.75
N VAL A 215 6.59 -18.36 10.22
CA VAL A 215 6.45 -18.70 8.78
C VAL A 215 6.67 -17.52 7.82
N ILE A 216 6.32 -16.30 8.23
CA ILE A 216 6.34 -15.12 7.36
C ILE A 216 7.44 -14.15 7.79
N MET A 217 8.45 -13.98 6.94
CA MET A 217 9.57 -13.08 7.22
C MET A 217 9.29 -11.68 6.62
N PRO A 218 9.28 -10.62 7.44
CA PRO A 218 8.81 -9.29 6.99
C PRO A 218 9.65 -8.70 5.86
N HIS A 219 10.97 -8.87 5.93
CA HIS A 219 11.92 -8.37 4.95
C HIS A 219 11.75 -9.06 3.59
N ASN A 220 11.35 -10.34 3.57
CA ASN A 220 11.08 -11.09 2.34
C ASN A 220 9.85 -10.60 1.58
N LEU A 221 8.84 -10.08 2.28
CA LEU A 221 7.68 -9.46 1.63
C LEU A 221 8.11 -8.24 0.81
N TYR A 222 8.99 -7.40 1.37
CA TYR A 222 9.54 -6.24 0.67
C TYR A 222 10.47 -6.67 -0.47
N LEU A 223 11.38 -7.62 -0.21
CA LEU A 223 12.31 -8.14 -1.21
C LEU A 223 11.58 -8.69 -2.44
N HIS A 224 10.63 -9.60 -2.25
CA HIS A 224 9.88 -10.19 -3.36
C HIS A 224 9.08 -9.12 -4.12
N SER A 225 8.44 -8.17 -3.41
CA SER A 225 7.69 -7.07 -4.05
C SER A 225 8.56 -6.15 -4.92
N ALA A 226 9.86 -6.07 -4.64
CA ALA A 226 10.83 -5.32 -5.43
C ALA A 226 11.37 -6.17 -6.60
N LEU A 227 11.75 -7.42 -6.36
CA LEU A 227 12.33 -8.30 -7.38
C LEU A 227 11.38 -8.59 -8.54
N VAL A 228 10.07 -8.66 -8.31
CA VAL A 228 9.07 -8.80 -9.40
C VAL A 228 9.02 -7.59 -10.35
N LYS A 229 9.65 -6.46 -10.00
CA LYS A 229 9.79 -5.29 -10.89
C LYS A 229 10.99 -5.39 -11.84
N SER A 230 11.85 -6.39 -11.67
CA SER A 230 13.04 -6.60 -12.51
C SER A 230 12.73 -7.02 -13.96
N ARG A 231 11.50 -7.48 -14.22
CA ARG A 231 11.04 -7.90 -15.54
C ARG A 231 10.31 -6.76 -16.22
N ASP A 232 10.60 -6.54 -17.50
CA ASP A 232 9.91 -5.52 -18.27
C ASP A 232 8.52 -6.00 -18.69
N ILE A 233 7.49 -5.35 -18.16
CA ILE A 233 6.08 -5.71 -18.36
C ILE A 233 5.33 -4.43 -18.72
N ASP A 234 4.66 -4.43 -19.87
CA ASP A 234 3.73 -3.37 -20.24
C ASP A 234 2.51 -3.41 -19.32
N ARG A 235 2.44 -2.46 -18.38
CA ARG A 235 1.35 -2.34 -17.39
C ARG A 235 0.10 -1.65 -17.94
N THR A 236 0.15 -1.13 -19.18
CA THR A 236 -1.03 -0.51 -19.83
C THR A 236 -2.02 -1.57 -20.32
N LYS A 237 -1.51 -2.77 -20.64
CA LYS A 237 -2.30 -3.92 -21.07
C LYS A 237 -2.63 -4.82 -19.87
N LYS A 238 -3.91 -5.16 -19.70
CA LYS A 238 -4.34 -6.02 -18.58
C LYS A 238 -3.90 -7.48 -18.77
N GLU A 239 -3.82 -7.95 -20.01
CA GLU A 239 -3.50 -9.33 -20.35
C GLU A 239 -2.06 -9.70 -19.99
N THR A 240 -1.10 -8.82 -20.30
CA THR A 240 0.33 -8.98 -19.96
C THR A 240 0.57 -9.03 -18.46
N VAL A 241 -0.15 -8.20 -17.69
CA VAL A 241 -0.10 -8.21 -16.21
C VAL A 241 -0.69 -9.51 -15.64
N LYS A 242 -1.80 -9.99 -16.22
CA LYS A 242 -2.41 -11.27 -15.82
C LYS A 242 -1.49 -12.46 -16.10
N GLU A 243 -0.86 -12.47 -17.27
CA GLU A 243 0.14 -13.48 -17.66
C GLU A 243 1.35 -13.45 -16.73
N ALA A 244 1.91 -12.27 -16.46
CA ALA A 244 3.04 -12.12 -15.53
C ALA A 244 2.70 -12.62 -14.12
N ASN A 245 1.50 -12.31 -13.60
CA ASN A 245 1.05 -12.80 -12.30
C ASN A 245 0.98 -14.33 -12.24
N LEU A 246 0.59 -15.00 -13.33
CA LEU A 246 0.57 -16.46 -13.42
C LEU A 246 1.99 -17.03 -13.35
N TYR A 247 2.94 -16.50 -14.13
CA TYR A 247 4.31 -16.99 -14.12
C TYR A 247 5.01 -16.75 -12.78
N TYR A 248 4.84 -15.57 -12.17
CA TYR A 248 5.36 -15.31 -10.82
C TYR A 248 4.73 -16.22 -9.77
N PHE A 249 3.45 -16.53 -9.89
CA PHE A 249 2.80 -17.48 -8.97
C PHE A 249 3.39 -18.89 -9.10
N ILE A 250 3.54 -19.40 -10.33
CA ILE A 250 4.13 -20.73 -10.57
C ILE A 250 5.56 -20.79 -10.05
N GLU A 251 6.37 -19.78 -10.37
CA GLU A 251 7.77 -19.76 -9.97
C GLU A 251 7.94 -19.65 -8.45
N ALA A 252 7.25 -18.72 -7.79
CA ALA A 252 7.30 -18.60 -6.33
C ALA A 252 6.83 -19.88 -5.63
N THR A 253 5.82 -20.57 -6.18
CA THR A 253 5.33 -21.86 -5.66
C THR A 253 6.40 -22.95 -5.76
N VAL A 254 7.06 -23.07 -6.91
CA VAL A 254 8.12 -24.07 -7.12
C VAL A 254 9.31 -23.78 -6.21
N ALA A 255 9.74 -22.52 -6.12
CA ALA A 255 10.88 -22.13 -5.29
C ALA A 255 10.61 -22.41 -3.80
N LEU A 256 9.44 -22.00 -3.28
CA LEU A 256 9.04 -22.29 -1.90
C LEU A 256 8.89 -23.78 -1.62
N PHE A 257 8.41 -24.55 -2.59
CA PHE A 257 8.29 -26.00 -2.44
C PHE A 257 9.66 -26.69 -2.32
N ILE A 258 10.65 -26.23 -3.09
CA ILE A 258 12.03 -26.73 -2.96
C ILE A 258 12.59 -26.39 -1.58
N SER A 259 12.39 -25.15 -1.09
CA SER A 259 12.84 -24.80 0.26
C SER A 259 12.17 -25.66 1.33
N PHE A 260 10.86 -25.87 1.21
CA PHE A 260 10.11 -26.76 2.09
C PHE A 260 10.68 -28.19 2.11
N LEU A 261 11.02 -28.75 0.94
CA LEU A 261 11.63 -30.09 0.86
C LEU A 261 12.99 -30.16 1.58
N ILE A 262 13.82 -29.12 1.43
CA ILE A 262 15.11 -29.05 2.11
C ILE A 262 14.92 -29.04 3.63
N ASN A 263 13.97 -28.24 4.13
CA ASN A 263 13.66 -28.17 5.56
C ASN A 263 13.15 -29.51 6.08
N VAL A 264 12.28 -30.20 5.33
CA VAL A 264 11.83 -31.57 5.65
C VAL A 264 13.01 -32.54 5.74
N PHE A 265 14.01 -32.45 4.84
CA PHE A 265 15.20 -33.29 4.90
C PHE A 265 15.97 -33.10 6.21
N VAL A 266 16.24 -31.85 6.59
CA VAL A 266 16.94 -31.52 7.83
C VAL A 266 16.19 -32.05 9.05
N VAL A 267 14.88 -31.74 9.18
CA VAL A 267 14.10 -32.19 10.33
C VAL A 267 14.10 -33.72 10.42
N ALA A 268 13.89 -34.41 9.31
CA ALA A 268 13.78 -35.87 9.30
C ALA A 268 15.09 -36.58 9.69
N VAL A 269 16.23 -36.07 9.24
CA VAL A 269 17.57 -36.60 9.57
C VAL A 269 17.79 -36.58 11.08
N PHE A 270 17.54 -35.44 11.73
CA PHE A 270 17.80 -35.30 13.16
C PHE A 270 16.67 -35.83 14.05
N ALA A 271 15.42 -35.87 13.55
CA ALA A 271 14.33 -36.57 14.21
C ALA A 271 14.59 -38.07 14.35
N GLN A 272 15.16 -38.70 13.33
CA GLN A 272 15.52 -40.11 13.41
C GLN A 272 16.82 -40.34 14.20
N GLY A 273 17.80 -39.43 14.06
CA GLY A 273 19.13 -39.59 14.64
C GLY A 273 19.26 -39.21 16.11
N LEU A 274 18.75 -38.04 16.49
CA LEU A 274 19.01 -37.40 17.80
C LEU A 274 17.82 -37.46 18.77
N TYR A 275 16.62 -37.78 18.31
CA TYR A 275 15.44 -37.79 19.17
C TYR A 275 15.59 -38.75 20.36
N GLY A 276 15.52 -38.20 21.58
CA GLY A 276 15.62 -38.96 22.82
C GLY A 276 17.01 -39.51 23.16
N ARG A 277 18.07 -39.13 22.43
CA ARG A 277 19.46 -39.51 22.75
C ARG A 277 20.09 -38.57 23.76
N THR A 278 20.96 -39.12 24.62
CA THR A 278 21.75 -38.35 25.59
C THR A 278 23.13 -38.01 25.05
N GLU A 279 23.79 -36.99 25.61
CA GLU A 279 25.14 -36.61 25.20
C GLU A 279 26.14 -37.77 25.37
N ASN A 280 25.97 -38.56 26.43
CA ASN A 280 26.80 -39.75 26.66
C ASN A 280 26.62 -40.83 25.58
N ASP A 281 25.40 -41.01 25.04
CA ASP A 281 25.15 -41.98 23.96
C ASP A 281 25.93 -41.61 22.69
N ILE A 282 25.97 -40.32 22.35
CA ILE A 282 26.71 -39.81 21.18
C ILE A 282 28.22 -39.85 21.44
N HIS A 283 28.66 -39.49 22.65
CA HIS A 283 30.06 -39.58 23.03
C HIS A 283 30.61 -41.00 22.83
N GLN A 284 29.88 -42.03 23.31
CA GLN A 284 30.27 -43.43 23.10
C GLN A 284 30.27 -43.82 21.62
N LEU A 285 29.32 -43.30 20.85
CA LEU A 285 29.24 -43.55 19.41
C LEU A 285 30.45 -42.99 18.65
N CYS A 286 30.87 -41.76 18.98
CA CYS A 286 32.05 -41.12 18.42
C CYS A 286 33.34 -41.88 18.79
N VAL A 287 33.46 -42.35 20.03
CA VAL A 287 34.61 -43.15 20.49
C VAL A 287 34.68 -44.49 19.77
N ASN A 288 33.54 -45.18 19.63
CA ASN A 288 33.46 -46.47 18.94
C ASN A 288 33.85 -46.38 17.46
N HIS A 289 33.55 -45.26 16.81
CA HIS A 289 33.94 -44.99 15.42
C HIS A 289 35.29 -44.24 15.29
N ASN A 290 36.05 -44.11 16.39
CA ASN A 290 37.38 -43.51 16.43
C ASN A 290 37.43 -42.06 15.88
N ASN A 291 36.38 -41.26 16.16
CA ASN A 291 36.28 -39.88 15.70
C ASN A 291 36.97 -38.92 16.68
N SER A 292 37.77 -37.98 16.16
CA SER A 292 38.53 -36.97 16.93
C SER A 292 37.68 -35.90 17.62
N HIS A 293 36.35 -35.97 17.48
CA HIS A 293 35.42 -34.97 18.03
C HIS A 293 34.58 -35.48 19.20
N ALA A 294 34.89 -36.66 19.76
CA ALA A 294 34.18 -37.21 20.91
C ALA A 294 34.15 -36.24 22.11
N ASP A 295 35.22 -35.46 22.31
CA ASP A 295 35.37 -34.53 23.44
C ASP A 295 34.37 -33.36 23.47
N GLU A 296 33.63 -33.12 22.37
CA GLU A 296 32.61 -32.06 22.30
C GLU A 296 31.27 -32.46 22.96
N PHE A 297 31.07 -33.75 23.21
CA PHE A 297 29.90 -34.27 23.91
C PHE A 297 30.25 -34.64 25.35
N SER A 298 29.44 -34.21 26.31
CA SER A 298 29.66 -34.53 27.72
C SER A 298 29.36 -36.00 28.00
N THR A 299 30.07 -36.59 28.96
CA THR A 299 29.75 -37.92 29.51
C THR A 299 28.54 -37.93 30.46
N LYS A 300 27.85 -36.80 30.58
CA LYS A 300 26.63 -36.67 31.38
C LYS A 300 25.41 -37.21 30.63
N ASN A 301 24.49 -37.82 31.37
CA ASN A 301 23.21 -38.31 30.85
C ASN A 301 22.18 -37.16 30.73
N GLU A 302 22.58 -36.07 30.10
CA GLU A 302 21.70 -34.96 29.75
C GLU A 302 21.26 -35.14 28.28
N THR A 303 20.05 -34.72 27.95
CA THR A 303 19.56 -34.73 26.56
C THR A 303 20.40 -33.79 25.72
N VAL A 304 20.70 -34.19 24.48
CA VAL A 304 21.56 -33.42 23.59
C VAL A 304 20.89 -32.09 23.26
N ASP A 305 21.58 -30.99 23.57
CA ASP A 305 21.23 -29.68 23.01
C ASP A 305 21.73 -29.61 21.57
N ALA A 306 20.81 -29.83 20.64
CA ALA A 306 21.13 -30.05 19.25
C ALA A 306 21.33 -28.71 18.51
N SER A 307 22.58 -28.45 18.12
CA SER A 307 22.97 -27.29 17.31
C SER A 307 23.58 -27.69 15.98
N ILE A 308 23.69 -26.78 15.00
CA ILE A 308 24.31 -27.05 13.69
C ILE A 308 25.72 -27.63 13.85
N TYR A 309 26.47 -27.15 14.85
CA TYR A 309 27.82 -27.65 15.14
C TYR A 309 27.80 -29.10 15.64
N LYS A 310 27.00 -29.38 16.69
CA LYS A 310 26.88 -30.73 17.27
C LYS A 310 26.22 -31.72 16.30
N GLY A 311 25.26 -31.27 15.51
CA GLY A 311 24.60 -32.06 14.47
C GLY A 311 25.57 -32.53 13.38
N GLY A 312 26.45 -31.65 12.91
CA GLY A 312 27.49 -32.01 11.94
C GLY A 312 28.49 -33.04 12.49
N ILE A 313 28.88 -32.90 13.76
CA ILE A 313 29.76 -33.87 14.42
C ILE A 313 29.05 -35.23 14.57
N TYR A 314 27.78 -35.23 14.98
CA TYR A 314 26.98 -36.46 15.07
C TYR A 314 26.95 -37.22 13.74
N LEU A 315 26.65 -36.54 12.63
CA LEU A 315 26.67 -37.15 11.28
C LEU A 315 28.05 -37.71 10.94
N GLY A 316 29.11 -37.00 11.33
CA GLY A 316 30.50 -37.45 11.20
C GLY A 316 30.83 -38.69 12.04
N CYS A 317 30.25 -38.82 13.24
CA CYS A 317 30.47 -39.95 14.13
C CYS A 317 29.69 -41.21 13.69
N GLU A 318 28.48 -41.05 13.15
CA GLU A 318 27.63 -42.17 12.73
C GLU A 318 27.99 -42.66 11.32
N PHE A 319 28.21 -41.75 10.38
CA PHE A 319 28.36 -42.09 8.96
C PHE A 319 29.74 -41.75 8.37
N GLY A 320 30.63 -41.19 9.19
CA GLY A 320 32.01 -40.85 8.83
C GLY A 320 32.19 -39.41 8.36
N ASN A 321 33.46 -39.00 8.22
CA ASN A 321 33.86 -37.61 7.96
C ASN A 321 33.28 -37.02 6.66
N ALA A 322 32.92 -37.86 5.69
CA ALA A 322 32.31 -37.40 4.44
C ALA A 322 30.95 -36.71 4.69
N ALA A 323 30.11 -37.27 5.57
CA ALA A 323 28.82 -36.69 5.94
C ALA A 323 29.00 -35.34 6.67
N LEU A 324 29.99 -35.26 7.58
CA LEU A 324 30.33 -34.01 8.27
C LEU A 324 30.72 -32.90 7.28
N TYR A 325 31.54 -33.20 6.27
CA TYR A 325 31.94 -32.20 5.29
C TYR A 325 30.81 -31.81 4.33
N ILE A 326 29.96 -32.76 3.93
CA ILE A 326 28.77 -32.49 3.10
C ILE A 326 27.80 -31.57 3.86
N TRP A 327 27.55 -31.86 5.14
CA TRP A 327 26.80 -30.98 6.04
C TRP A 327 27.41 -29.58 6.08
N ALA A 328 28.72 -29.46 6.31
CA ALA A 328 29.40 -28.17 6.39
C ALA A 328 29.36 -27.38 5.07
N ILE A 329 29.42 -28.04 3.90
CA ILE A 329 29.24 -27.41 2.58
C ILE A 329 27.81 -26.88 2.44
N GLY A 330 26.80 -27.65 2.85
CA GLY A 330 25.40 -27.21 2.85
C GLY A 330 25.17 -25.97 3.72
N ILE A 331 25.73 -25.96 4.94
CA ILE A 331 25.67 -24.81 5.85
C ILE A 331 26.44 -23.60 5.30
N LEU A 332 27.58 -23.82 4.65
CA LEU A 332 28.31 -22.74 3.98
C LEU A 332 27.46 -22.12 2.87
N ALA A 333 26.83 -22.94 2.02
CA ALA A 333 25.93 -22.45 0.96
C ALA A 333 24.74 -21.67 1.53
N ALA A 334 24.15 -22.14 2.63
CA ALA A 334 23.08 -21.44 3.35
C ALA A 334 23.54 -20.06 3.86
N GLY A 335 24.69 -19.99 4.53
CA GLY A 335 25.28 -18.73 5.01
C GLY A 335 25.60 -17.76 3.87
N GLN A 336 26.22 -18.22 2.79
CA GLN A 336 26.51 -17.36 1.63
C GLN A 336 25.24 -16.80 0.98
N SER A 337 24.14 -17.55 1.02
CA SER A 337 22.90 -17.16 0.37
C SER A 337 22.13 -16.07 1.16
N SER A 338 22.11 -16.13 2.49
CA SER A 338 21.38 -15.17 3.35
C SER A 338 22.06 -13.78 3.41
N THR A 339 23.40 -13.72 3.27
CA THR A 339 24.15 -12.44 3.24
C THR A 339 23.69 -11.53 2.13
N MET A 340 23.45 -12.11 0.97
CA MET A 340 23.05 -11.35 -0.21
C MET A 340 21.57 -10.92 -0.12
N THR A 341 20.67 -11.76 0.37
CA THR A 341 19.24 -11.41 0.49
C THR A 341 18.99 -10.30 1.51
N GLY A 342 19.70 -10.32 2.65
CA GLY A 342 19.62 -9.27 3.67
C GLY A 342 20.00 -7.88 3.14
N THR A 343 21.05 -7.80 2.31
CA THR A 343 21.50 -6.54 1.72
C THR A 343 20.51 -5.94 0.72
N TYR A 344 19.87 -6.78 -0.12
CA TYR A 344 18.81 -6.33 -1.03
C TYR A 344 17.56 -5.90 -0.30
N ALA A 345 17.10 -6.66 0.70
CA ALA A 345 15.93 -6.28 1.48
C ALA A 345 16.18 -4.95 2.22
N GLY A 346 17.35 -4.79 2.84
CA GLY A 346 17.77 -3.55 3.49
C GLY A 346 17.83 -2.35 2.53
N GLN A 347 18.29 -2.56 1.30
CA GLN A 347 18.27 -1.54 0.25
C GLN A 347 16.84 -1.02 0.00
N PHE A 348 15.90 -1.90 -0.30
CA PHE A 348 14.53 -1.50 -0.65
C PHE A 348 13.79 -0.84 0.50
N VAL A 349 14.04 -1.31 1.73
CA VAL A 349 13.46 -0.70 2.93
C VAL A 349 14.03 0.71 3.15
N MET A 350 15.35 0.90 3.05
CA MET A 350 15.97 2.22 3.27
C MET A 350 15.64 3.24 2.18
N GLU A 351 15.68 2.84 0.91
CA GLU A 351 15.32 3.71 -0.21
C GLU A 351 13.81 4.00 -0.24
N GLY A 352 12.99 3.02 0.11
CA GLY A 352 11.53 3.15 0.12
C GLY A 352 10.98 3.94 1.30
N PHE A 353 11.41 3.66 2.53
CA PHE A 353 10.86 4.28 3.74
C PHE A 353 11.62 5.52 4.21
N LEU A 354 12.95 5.51 4.12
CA LEU A 354 13.79 6.60 4.64
C LEU A 354 14.26 7.55 3.53
N ASN A 355 14.03 7.20 2.26
CA ASN A 355 14.54 7.90 1.08
C ASN A 355 16.06 8.16 1.17
N LEU A 356 16.79 7.24 1.83
CA LEU A 356 18.23 7.31 2.02
C LEU A 356 18.92 6.54 0.88
N GLN A 357 19.54 7.28 -0.02
CA GLN A 357 20.29 6.75 -1.16
C GLN A 357 21.76 6.62 -0.77
N TRP A 358 22.13 5.47 -0.22
CA TRP A 358 23.52 5.17 0.15
C TRP A 358 24.22 4.37 -0.94
N SER A 359 25.54 4.57 -1.06
CA SER A 359 26.35 3.74 -1.92
C SER A 359 26.29 2.28 -1.45
N ARG A 360 26.22 1.36 -2.42
CA ARG A 360 26.07 -0.09 -2.18
C ARG A 360 27.08 -0.65 -1.19
N TRP A 361 28.36 -0.29 -1.35
CA TRP A 361 29.44 -0.75 -0.48
C TRP A 361 29.32 -0.24 0.97
N MET A 362 28.89 1.01 1.16
CA MET A 362 28.78 1.62 2.48
C MET A 362 27.62 1.03 3.28
N ARG A 363 26.53 0.71 2.59
CA ARG A 363 25.38 0.00 3.16
C ARG A 363 25.73 -1.41 3.63
N VAL A 364 26.41 -2.20 2.79
CA VAL A 364 26.85 -3.56 3.15
C VAL A 364 27.84 -3.49 4.31
N LEU A 365 28.81 -2.58 4.27
CA LEU A 365 29.79 -2.44 5.34
C LEU A 365 29.14 -2.05 6.68
N LEU A 366 28.17 -1.14 6.68
CA LEU A 366 27.49 -0.74 7.93
C LEU A 366 26.67 -1.89 8.53
N THR A 367 25.80 -2.50 7.73
CA THR A 367 24.91 -3.60 8.19
C THR A 367 25.73 -4.76 8.75
N ARG A 368 26.84 -5.10 8.07
CA ARG A 368 27.77 -6.15 8.49
C ARG A 368 28.56 -5.78 9.74
N SER A 369 28.98 -4.52 9.86
CA SER A 369 29.66 -4.05 11.08
C SER A 369 28.74 -4.13 12.31
N ILE A 370 27.46 -3.78 12.14
CA ILE A 370 26.46 -3.84 13.23
C ILE A 370 26.17 -5.30 13.63
N ALA A 371 26.12 -6.23 12.67
CA ALA A 371 25.87 -7.65 12.94
C ALA A 371 27.09 -8.38 13.52
N ILE A 372 28.30 -8.07 13.04
CA ILE A 372 29.53 -8.77 13.43
C ILE A 372 30.04 -8.31 14.80
N LEU A 373 29.92 -7.02 15.14
CA LEU A 373 30.48 -6.50 16.40
C LEU A 373 29.94 -7.20 17.66
N PRO A 374 28.62 -7.39 17.85
CA PRO A 374 28.09 -8.14 19.00
C PRO A 374 28.52 -9.61 18.96
N THR A 375 28.51 -10.23 17.78
CA THR A 375 28.87 -11.63 17.57
C THR A 375 30.33 -11.90 17.92
N LEU A 376 31.24 -11.03 17.48
CA LEU A 376 32.66 -11.11 17.78
C LEU A 376 32.94 -10.91 19.28
N LEU A 377 32.23 -9.96 19.91
CA LEU A 377 32.34 -9.74 21.37
C LEU A 377 31.88 -10.97 22.16
N ILE A 378 30.75 -11.58 21.81
CA ILE A 378 30.26 -12.78 22.50
C ILE A 378 31.17 -13.98 22.22
N ALA A 379 31.59 -14.18 20.98
CA ALA A 379 32.49 -15.26 20.57
C ALA A 379 33.86 -15.21 21.25
N THR A 380 34.39 -14.01 21.55
CA THR A 380 35.68 -13.85 22.24
C THR A 380 35.57 -13.91 23.76
N THR A 381 34.42 -13.59 24.36
CA THR A 381 34.32 -13.41 25.82
C THR A 381 33.52 -14.50 26.55
N LYS A 382 32.52 -15.15 25.94
CA LYS A 382 31.51 -15.94 26.70
C LYS A 382 31.04 -17.26 26.09
N GLY A 383 31.53 -17.68 24.92
CA GLY A 383 31.28 -19.01 24.34
C GLY A 383 29.88 -19.21 23.72
N ILE A 384 29.66 -20.39 23.10
CA ILE A 384 28.55 -20.69 22.18
C ILE A 384 27.16 -20.57 22.84
N ASN A 385 27.00 -20.99 24.10
CA ASN A 385 25.68 -21.06 24.75
C ASN A 385 25.00 -19.70 24.93
N GLN A 386 25.75 -18.59 25.05
CA GLN A 386 25.16 -17.24 25.14
C GLN A 386 24.81 -16.63 23.78
N LEU A 387 25.32 -17.19 22.68
CA LEU A 387 24.83 -16.81 21.35
C LEU A 387 23.38 -17.26 21.16
N THR A 388 22.99 -18.39 21.74
CA THR A 388 21.61 -18.90 21.70
C THR A 388 20.63 -17.96 22.43
N ASP A 389 20.96 -17.49 23.62
CA ASP A 389 20.10 -16.54 24.36
C ASP A 389 19.95 -15.20 23.62
N PHE A 390 21.04 -14.73 23.00
CA PHE A 390 21.01 -13.52 22.18
C PHE A 390 20.19 -13.71 20.91
N ASN A 391 20.27 -14.90 20.30
CA ASN A 391 19.44 -15.28 19.16
C ASN A 391 17.95 -15.17 19.50
N ASP A 392 17.53 -15.71 20.65
CA ASP A 392 16.13 -15.66 21.09
C ASP A 392 15.64 -14.22 21.35
N LEU A 393 16.51 -13.33 21.81
CA LEU A 393 16.19 -11.90 21.94
C LEU A 393 15.91 -11.27 20.58
N LEU A 394 16.79 -11.50 19.60
CA LEU A 394 16.64 -10.95 18.25
C LEU A 394 15.38 -11.48 17.56
N ASN A 395 15.05 -12.74 17.82
CA ASN A 395 13.81 -13.37 17.38
C ASN A 395 12.57 -12.69 17.93
N ALA A 396 12.56 -12.35 19.21
CA ALA A 396 11.49 -11.56 19.80
C ALA A 396 11.37 -10.16 19.16
N LEU A 397 12.50 -9.54 18.79
CA LEU A 397 12.50 -8.27 18.04
C LEU A 397 11.91 -8.42 16.63
N MET A 398 12.16 -9.54 15.95
CA MET A 398 11.62 -9.83 14.62
C MET A 398 10.11 -10.08 14.64
N SER A 399 9.61 -10.82 15.64
CA SER A 399 8.18 -11.00 15.88
C SER A 399 7.43 -9.68 16.02
N MET A 400 8.06 -8.65 16.59
CA MET A 400 7.47 -7.31 16.67
C MET A 400 7.40 -6.59 15.31
N GLN A 401 8.28 -6.91 14.37
CA GLN A 401 8.31 -6.25 13.04
C GLN A 401 7.21 -6.77 12.10
N LEU A 402 6.72 -8.00 12.32
CA LEU A 402 5.82 -8.69 11.40
C LEU A 402 4.49 -7.95 11.11
N PRO A 403 3.78 -7.40 12.10
CA PRO A 403 2.58 -6.61 11.83
C PRO A 403 2.84 -5.40 10.92
N PHE A 404 4.02 -4.78 10.98
CA PHE A 404 4.35 -3.61 10.16
C PHE A 404 4.45 -3.93 8.67
N ALA A 405 4.87 -5.14 8.30
CA ALA A 405 4.93 -5.57 6.90
C ALA A 405 3.62 -6.22 6.43
N LEU A 406 3.03 -7.06 7.27
CA LEU A 406 1.89 -7.90 6.89
C LEU A 406 0.60 -7.10 6.75
N ILE A 407 0.32 -6.18 7.70
CA ILE A 407 -0.92 -5.38 7.69
C ILE A 407 -0.99 -4.48 6.46
N PRO A 408 0.03 -3.66 6.13
CA PRO A 408 -0.02 -2.82 4.92
C PRO A 408 -0.11 -3.64 3.64
N THR A 409 0.63 -4.75 3.54
CA THR A 409 0.59 -5.63 2.36
C THR A 409 -0.83 -6.13 2.08
N ILE A 410 -1.54 -6.60 3.11
CA ILE A 410 -2.92 -7.06 2.98
C ILE A 410 -3.87 -5.90 2.70
N THR A 411 -3.65 -4.75 3.33
CA THR A 411 -4.47 -3.55 3.11
C THR A 411 -4.37 -3.08 1.67
N PHE A 412 -3.16 -3.01 1.11
CA PHE A 412 -2.93 -2.55 -0.26
C PHE A 412 -3.41 -3.57 -1.29
N THR A 413 -3.13 -4.86 -1.10
CA THR A 413 -3.59 -5.91 -2.02
C THR A 413 -5.12 -6.11 -2.03
N ASN A 414 -5.79 -5.72 -0.95
CA ASN A 414 -7.26 -5.74 -0.86
C ASN A 414 -7.92 -4.44 -1.35
N SER A 415 -7.17 -3.35 -1.50
CA SER A 415 -7.70 -2.05 -1.91
C SER A 415 -7.93 -2.00 -3.41
N LYS A 416 -9.19 -1.81 -3.81
CA LYS A 416 -9.55 -1.58 -5.23
C LYS A 416 -8.99 -0.26 -5.77
N GLN A 417 -8.70 0.71 -4.89
CA GLN A 417 -8.11 1.99 -5.31
C GLN A 417 -6.67 1.83 -5.78
N ILE A 418 -5.92 0.88 -5.19
CA ILE A 418 -4.51 0.64 -5.51
C ILE A 418 -4.38 -0.48 -6.56
N MET A 419 -5.08 -1.60 -6.36
CA MET A 419 -4.95 -2.79 -7.22
C MET A 419 -5.91 -2.81 -8.42
N GLY A 420 -6.92 -1.94 -8.46
CA GLY A 420 -7.94 -1.95 -9.50
C GLY A 420 -8.65 -3.30 -9.61
N ASP A 421 -8.70 -3.85 -10.83
CA ASP A 421 -9.32 -5.14 -11.14
C ASP A 421 -8.54 -6.35 -10.59
N PHE A 422 -7.26 -6.17 -10.22
CA PHE A 422 -6.41 -7.23 -9.66
C PHE A 422 -6.48 -7.32 -8.13
N SER A 423 -7.46 -6.67 -7.50
CA SER A 423 -7.67 -6.78 -6.05
C SER A 423 -8.03 -8.21 -5.65
N ASN A 424 -7.62 -8.65 -4.45
CA ASN A 424 -7.90 -10.01 -3.98
C ASN A 424 -9.40 -10.37 -4.00
N GLY A 425 -9.69 -11.60 -4.42
CA GLY A 425 -11.02 -12.21 -4.31
C GLY A 425 -11.45 -12.44 -2.86
N LEU A 426 -12.73 -12.76 -2.63
CA LEU A 426 -13.28 -12.95 -1.28
C LEU A 426 -12.59 -14.09 -0.51
N ALA A 427 -12.31 -15.21 -1.18
CA ALA A 427 -11.61 -16.35 -0.58
C ALA A 427 -10.20 -15.96 -0.11
N ASN A 428 -9.39 -15.34 -0.97
CA ASN A 428 -8.05 -14.87 -0.62
C ASN A 428 -8.07 -13.81 0.49
N LYS A 429 -9.09 -12.95 0.52
CA LYS A 429 -9.28 -11.98 1.61
C LYS A 429 -9.51 -12.65 2.95
N ILE A 430 -10.42 -13.63 3.01
CA ILE A 430 -10.71 -14.36 4.24
C ILE A 430 -9.47 -15.14 4.69
N MET A 431 -8.82 -15.85 3.78
CA MET A 431 -7.64 -16.66 4.06
C MET A 431 -6.46 -15.82 4.56
N SER A 432 -6.07 -14.77 3.82
CA SER A 432 -4.96 -13.89 4.20
C SER A 432 -5.22 -13.15 5.51
N CYS A 433 -6.46 -12.71 5.76
CA CYS A 433 -6.81 -12.04 7.01
C CYS A 433 -6.76 -13.01 8.20
N THR A 434 -7.34 -14.21 8.05
CA THR A 434 -7.34 -15.23 9.11
C THR A 434 -5.91 -15.66 9.46
N LEU A 435 -5.10 -15.97 8.45
CA LEU A 435 -3.70 -16.34 8.64
C LEU A 435 -2.93 -15.24 9.37
N SER A 436 -3.15 -13.98 8.99
CA SER A 436 -2.45 -12.85 9.61
C SER A 436 -2.82 -12.61 11.06
N VAL A 437 -4.11 -12.75 11.39
CA VAL A 437 -4.56 -12.64 12.80
C VAL A 437 -3.93 -13.73 13.65
N VAL A 438 -3.89 -14.97 13.13
CA VAL A 438 -3.27 -16.11 13.83
C VAL A 438 -1.77 -15.86 14.04
N VAL A 439 -1.04 -15.51 12.97
CA VAL A 439 0.41 -15.27 13.04
C VAL A 439 0.73 -14.11 13.99
N ILE A 440 0.00 -12.99 13.92
CA ILE A 440 0.22 -11.85 14.82
C ILE A 440 -0.07 -12.22 16.27
N ALA A 441 -1.16 -12.94 16.55
CA ALA A 441 -1.52 -13.35 17.91
C ALA A 441 -0.45 -14.27 18.53
N ILE A 442 0.06 -15.21 17.74
CA ILE A 442 1.13 -16.13 18.14
C ILE A 442 2.43 -15.36 18.44
N ASN A 443 2.83 -14.44 17.55
CA ASN A 443 4.03 -13.62 17.75
C ASN A 443 3.93 -12.75 18.99
N LEU A 444 2.77 -12.13 19.25
CA LEU A 444 2.54 -11.35 20.46
C LEU A 444 2.62 -12.21 21.73
N TYR A 445 2.08 -13.43 21.68
CA TYR A 445 2.20 -14.39 22.79
C TYR A 445 3.67 -14.77 23.04
N PHE A 446 4.43 -15.06 21.99
CA PHE A 446 5.85 -15.40 22.09
C PHE A 446 6.66 -14.26 22.71
N VAL A 447 6.49 -13.03 22.23
CA VAL A 447 7.17 -11.85 22.80
C VAL A 447 6.81 -11.66 24.27
N ALA A 448 5.53 -11.79 24.63
CA ALA A 448 5.10 -11.69 26.02
C ALA A 448 5.73 -12.78 26.89
N TYR A 449 5.76 -14.03 26.42
CA TYR A 449 6.40 -15.15 27.12
C TYR A 449 7.90 -14.92 27.32
N TYR A 450 8.61 -14.48 26.27
CA TYR A 450 10.05 -14.21 26.34
C TYR A 450 10.36 -13.10 27.34
N VAL A 451 9.65 -11.97 27.25
CA VAL A 451 9.84 -10.82 28.16
C VAL A 451 9.54 -11.19 29.62
N LEU A 452 8.51 -11.99 29.88
CA LEU A 452 8.14 -12.36 31.25
C LEU A 452 9.16 -13.31 31.91
N ASN A 453 9.83 -14.16 31.13
CA ASN A 453 10.69 -15.22 31.67
C ASN A 453 12.19 -14.92 31.58
N HIS A 454 12.65 -14.09 30.63
CA HIS A 454 14.07 -13.88 30.36
C HIS A 454 14.57 -12.46 30.66
N VAL A 455 13.67 -11.47 30.77
CA VAL A 455 14.08 -10.09 31.09
C VAL A 455 14.15 -9.91 32.60
N SER A 456 15.24 -9.32 33.08
CA SER A 456 15.45 -9.03 34.50
C SER A 456 14.26 -8.28 35.11
N HIS A 457 13.80 -8.67 36.31
CA HIS A 457 12.72 -8.01 37.04
C HIS A 457 13.07 -6.62 37.60
N ASN A 458 14.09 -5.95 37.04
CA ASN A 458 14.42 -4.60 37.42
C ASN A 458 13.31 -3.65 36.95
N TRP A 459 12.65 -2.99 37.91
CA TRP A 459 11.50 -2.13 37.67
C TRP A 459 11.75 -1.05 36.61
N GLY A 460 12.96 -0.50 36.54
CA GLY A 460 13.32 0.52 35.52
C GLY A 460 13.30 -0.01 34.09
N ILE A 461 13.85 -1.22 33.87
CA ILE A 461 13.89 -1.87 32.56
C ILE A 461 12.49 -2.33 32.16
N LEU A 462 11.73 -2.90 33.10
CA LEU A 462 10.33 -3.29 32.88
C LEU A 462 9.44 -2.10 32.52
N THR A 463 9.67 -0.92 33.11
CA THR A 463 8.91 0.29 32.81
C THR A 463 9.20 0.81 31.40
N LEU A 464 10.47 0.83 30.97
CA LEU A 464 10.87 1.20 29.62
C LEU A 464 10.31 0.25 28.56
N ILE A 465 10.39 -1.06 28.81
CA ILE A 465 9.82 -2.08 27.94
C ILE A 465 8.29 -1.95 27.90
N GLY A 466 7.65 -1.71 29.04
CA GLY A 466 6.21 -1.49 29.14
C GLY A 466 5.74 -0.30 28.29
N ILE A 467 6.46 0.82 28.32
CA ILE A 467 6.19 1.99 27.47
C ILE A 467 6.35 1.64 25.99
N GLY A 468 7.44 0.96 25.63
CA GLY A 468 7.69 0.53 24.25
C GLY A 468 6.59 -0.39 23.72
N VAL A 469 6.19 -1.39 24.51
CA VAL A 469 5.08 -2.30 24.19
C VAL A 469 3.76 -1.53 24.06
N TRP A 470 3.50 -0.55 24.94
CA TRP A 470 2.27 0.23 24.88
C TRP A 470 2.19 1.10 23.62
N VAL A 471 3.29 1.76 23.25
CA VAL A 471 3.40 2.54 21.99
C VAL A 471 3.24 1.61 20.78
N TYR A 472 3.92 0.48 20.79
CA TYR A 472 3.83 -0.53 19.74
C TYR A 472 2.40 -1.06 19.57
N MET A 473 1.75 -1.45 20.66
CA MET A 473 0.36 -1.92 20.64
C MET A 473 -0.61 -0.83 20.18
N GLY A 474 -0.41 0.43 20.61
CA GLY A 474 -1.18 1.57 20.12
C GLY A 474 -1.04 1.75 18.61
N PHE A 475 0.16 1.57 18.07
CA PHE A 475 0.43 1.65 16.63
C PHE A 475 -0.16 0.46 15.85
N VAL A 476 -0.04 -0.77 16.36
CA VAL A 476 -0.68 -1.96 15.76
C VAL A 476 -2.20 -1.78 15.74
N VAL A 477 -2.80 -1.27 16.82
CA VAL A 477 -4.22 -0.94 16.88
C VAL A 477 -4.58 0.15 15.87
N TYR A 478 -3.75 1.19 15.69
CA TYR A 478 -3.94 2.18 14.64
C TYR A 478 -3.98 1.55 13.24
N LEU A 479 -3.01 0.67 12.93
CA LEU A 479 -2.95 -0.05 11.66
C LEU A 479 -4.15 -0.98 11.46
N VAL A 480 -4.54 -1.74 12.49
CA VAL A 480 -5.70 -2.64 12.45
C VAL A 480 -7.00 -1.85 12.34
N ASN A 481 -7.14 -0.69 12.98
CA ASN A 481 -8.34 0.15 12.86
C ASN A 481 -8.51 0.67 11.42
N LYS A 482 -7.41 1.00 10.73
CA LYS A 482 -7.46 1.29 9.29
C LYS A 482 -7.99 0.09 8.50
N ILE A 483 -7.49 -1.12 8.75
CA ILE A 483 -8.04 -2.37 8.17
C ILE A 483 -9.55 -2.50 8.48
N PHE A 484 -9.94 -2.41 9.74
CA PHE A 484 -11.32 -2.62 10.19
C PHE A 484 -12.32 -1.65 9.54
N ASN A 485 -11.90 -0.41 9.29
CA ASN A 485 -12.69 0.57 8.55
C ASN A 485 -12.92 0.17 7.09
N TYR A 486 -11.99 -0.53 6.44
CA TYR A 486 -12.20 -1.15 5.11
C TYR A 486 -13.07 -2.42 5.19
N PHE A 487 -12.94 -3.22 6.26
CA PHE A 487 -13.67 -4.48 6.46
C PHE A 487 -15.09 -4.32 7.04
N LYS A 488 -15.52 -3.10 7.38
CA LYS A 488 -16.87 -2.77 7.87
C LYS A 488 -17.98 -3.25 6.92
N ALA A 489 -17.69 -3.44 5.63
CA ALA A 489 -18.59 -4.02 4.64
C ALA A 489 -18.70 -5.56 4.71
N ILE A 490 -17.62 -6.26 5.09
CA ILE A 490 -17.54 -7.73 5.16
C ILE A 490 -18.12 -8.25 6.47
N ILE A 491 -17.89 -7.56 7.59
CA ILE A 491 -18.53 -7.90 8.88
C ILE A 491 -20.05 -7.76 8.80
N LYS A 492 -20.55 -6.86 7.95
CA LYS A 492 -21.99 -6.71 7.68
C LYS A 492 -22.59 -7.87 6.86
N LEU A 493 -21.75 -8.60 6.12
CA LEU A 493 -22.08 -9.82 5.37
C LEU A 493 -21.97 -11.08 6.24
N MET A 494 -21.04 -11.10 7.21
CA MET A 494 -20.93 -12.13 8.25
C MET A 494 -21.92 -11.85 9.40
N ASN A 495 -23.20 -11.67 9.08
CA ASN A 495 -24.23 -11.73 10.09
C ASN A 495 -24.54 -13.21 10.37
N VAL A 496 -24.34 -13.59 11.64
CA VAL A 496 -24.74 -14.86 12.29
C VAL A 496 -23.75 -16.05 12.14
N ASN A 497 -23.18 -16.45 13.29
CA ASN A 497 -22.57 -17.76 13.67
C ASN A 497 -21.05 -17.99 13.65
N PHE A 498 -20.20 -17.26 12.92
CA PHE A 498 -18.76 -17.62 12.89
C PHE A 498 -17.96 -17.14 14.14
N VAL A 499 -18.29 -15.96 14.67
CA VAL A 499 -17.63 -15.40 15.87
C VAL A 499 -18.07 -16.13 17.16
N GLY A 500 -19.30 -16.67 17.18
CA GLY A 500 -19.81 -17.44 18.31
C GLY A 500 -19.12 -18.80 18.48
N PHE A 501 -18.66 -19.42 17.39
CA PHE A 501 -17.99 -20.72 17.43
C PHE A 501 -16.60 -20.64 18.11
N PHE A 502 -15.84 -19.57 17.85
CA PHE A 502 -14.56 -19.33 18.51
C PHE A 502 -14.70 -18.86 19.97
N LEU A 503 -15.77 -18.13 20.30
CA LEU A 503 -16.07 -17.70 21.67
C LEU A 503 -16.60 -18.83 22.56
N LEU A 504 -17.26 -19.84 21.99
CA LEU A 504 -17.73 -21.02 22.74
C LEU A 504 -16.65 -22.10 22.88
N ALA A 505 -15.72 -22.21 21.92
CA ALA A 505 -14.59 -23.15 22.03
C ALA A 505 -13.62 -22.82 23.17
N SER A 506 -13.48 -21.54 23.54
CA SER A 506 -12.65 -21.11 24.68
C SER A 506 -13.30 -21.38 26.06
N LEU A 507 -14.61 -21.64 26.09
CA LEU A 507 -15.35 -21.99 27.32
C LEU A 507 -15.34 -23.51 27.62
N GLY A 508 -14.82 -24.35 26.71
CA GLY A 508 -14.81 -25.81 26.83
C GLY A 508 -13.65 -26.42 27.65
N PHE A 509 -12.61 -25.65 27.97
CA PHE A 509 -11.44 -26.16 28.73
C PHE A 509 -11.61 -25.99 30.25
N THR A 510 -12.59 -26.66 30.86
CA THR A 510 -12.86 -26.57 32.32
C THR A 510 -12.35 -27.76 33.14
N LYS A 511 -11.40 -28.56 32.61
CA LYS A 511 -10.73 -29.61 33.40
C LYS A 511 -9.20 -29.57 33.25
N LEU A 512 -8.54 -28.63 33.94
CA LEU A 512 -7.12 -28.75 34.31
C LEU A 512 -6.88 -28.30 35.76
N PRO A 513 -5.90 -28.88 36.48
CA PRO A 513 -5.77 -28.80 37.94
C PRO A 513 -5.29 -27.44 38.50
N ARG A 514 -5.59 -27.23 39.80
CA ARG A 514 -5.67 -25.97 40.57
C ARG A 514 -4.41 -25.07 40.68
N HIS A 515 -3.27 -25.38 40.08
CA HIS A 515 -2.07 -24.53 40.19
C HIS A 515 -1.98 -23.39 39.16
N PHE A 516 -2.95 -23.28 38.24
CA PHE A 516 -2.97 -22.33 37.12
C PHE A 516 -3.66 -20.97 37.38
N LEU A 517 -4.13 -20.71 38.62
CA LEU A 517 -5.19 -19.71 38.87
C LEU A 517 -4.76 -18.25 39.12
N HIS A 518 -3.48 -17.92 39.26
CA HIS A 518 -3.04 -16.54 39.56
C HIS A 518 -2.58 -15.73 38.33
N GLY A 519 -1.95 -16.34 37.32
CA GLY A 519 -1.52 -15.64 36.10
C GLY A 519 -2.64 -15.41 35.08
N GLN A 520 -3.59 -16.35 34.97
CA GLN A 520 -4.68 -16.29 33.99
C GLN A 520 -5.74 -15.23 34.30
N ARG A 521 -5.96 -14.88 35.58
CA ARG A 521 -6.94 -13.85 35.95
C ARG A 521 -6.52 -12.46 35.50
N MET A 522 -5.21 -12.17 35.48
CA MET A 522 -4.71 -10.89 34.99
C MET A 522 -4.76 -10.81 33.46
N VAL A 523 -4.35 -11.88 32.77
CA VAL A 523 -4.37 -11.95 31.29
C VAL A 523 -5.80 -11.99 30.75
N SER A 524 -6.70 -12.75 31.36
CA SER A 524 -8.12 -12.75 31.01
C SER A 524 -8.76 -11.40 31.30
N SER A 525 -8.44 -10.74 32.42
CA SER A 525 -8.93 -9.38 32.72
C SER A 525 -8.36 -8.32 31.78
N ILE A 526 -7.13 -8.48 31.29
CA ILE A 526 -6.51 -7.60 30.30
C ILE A 526 -7.14 -7.83 28.92
N VAL A 527 -7.39 -9.07 28.49
CA VAL A 527 -8.07 -9.39 27.23
C VAL A 527 -9.54 -8.95 27.26
N PHE A 528 -10.23 -9.12 28.39
CA PHE A 528 -11.59 -8.63 28.61
C PHE A 528 -11.62 -7.10 28.67
N ALA A 529 -10.64 -6.46 29.32
CA ALA A 529 -10.47 -5.01 29.30
C ALA A 529 -10.15 -4.50 27.89
N LEU A 530 -9.35 -5.21 27.08
CA LEU A 530 -9.07 -4.91 25.67
C LEU A 530 -10.32 -5.05 24.78
N CYS A 531 -11.15 -6.07 25.00
CA CYS A 531 -12.44 -6.22 24.30
C CYS A 531 -13.47 -5.18 24.74
N SER A 532 -13.40 -4.72 25.99
CA SER A 532 -14.28 -3.69 26.55
C SER A 532 -13.85 -2.27 26.13
N LEU A 533 -12.55 -2.01 26.02
CA LEU A 533 -12.00 -0.73 25.56
C LEU A 533 -12.16 -0.55 24.04
N THR A 534 -12.09 -1.64 23.26
CA THR A 534 -12.37 -1.62 21.81
C THR A 534 -13.84 -1.33 21.50
N ALA A 535 -14.75 -1.65 22.42
CA ALA A 535 -16.16 -1.23 22.34
C ALA A 535 -16.38 0.24 22.75
N LEU A 536 -15.55 0.81 23.63
CA LEU A 536 -15.71 2.18 24.15
C LEU A 536 -15.08 3.30 23.29
N PHE A 537 -14.11 3.00 22.43
CA PHE A 537 -13.46 4.01 21.56
C PHE A 537 -13.91 3.97 20.08
N ALA A 538 -14.95 3.19 19.76
CA ALA A 538 -15.55 3.11 18.43
C ALA A 538 -16.40 4.34 18.04
N THR A 539 -15.95 5.55 18.34
CA THR A 539 -16.57 6.80 17.84
C THR A 539 -15.50 7.80 17.40
N THR A 540 -14.64 7.41 16.47
CA THR A 540 -14.01 8.38 15.57
C THR A 540 -14.31 7.97 14.13
N SER A 541 -15.24 8.71 13.52
CA SER A 541 -15.63 8.53 12.14
C SER A 541 -14.43 8.87 11.26
N ALA A 542 -13.77 7.87 10.66
CA ALA A 542 -12.86 8.12 9.56
C ALA A 542 -13.62 8.87 8.45
N ALA A 543 -13.12 10.04 8.06
CA ALA A 543 -13.71 10.83 6.99
C ALA A 543 -13.57 10.04 5.67
N SER A 544 -14.69 9.52 5.17
CA SER A 544 -14.78 9.00 3.80
C SER A 544 -14.58 10.16 2.83
N ASP A 545 -13.72 9.98 1.82
CA ASP A 545 -13.59 10.94 0.72
C ASP A 545 -14.98 11.21 0.12
N LYS A 546 -15.33 12.49 -0.02
CA LYS A 546 -16.66 12.95 -0.44
C LYS A 546 -16.60 13.38 -1.90
N ILE A 547 -17.43 12.76 -2.73
CA ILE A 547 -17.74 13.21 -4.09
C ILE A 547 -19.16 13.75 -4.06
N VAL A 548 -19.32 15.04 -4.32
CA VAL A 548 -20.59 15.76 -4.31
C VAL A 548 -20.93 16.15 -5.74
N CYS A 549 -22.13 15.76 -6.19
CA CYS A 549 -22.58 16.00 -7.55
C CYS A 549 -23.83 16.88 -7.56
N TYR A 550 -23.75 18.01 -8.25
CA TYR A 550 -24.90 18.88 -8.48
C TYR A 550 -25.69 18.37 -9.68
N TYR A 551 -26.97 18.10 -9.47
CA TYR A 551 -27.92 17.68 -10.51
C TYR A 551 -28.91 18.81 -10.78
N THR A 552 -28.87 19.36 -11.98
CA THR A 552 -29.74 20.46 -12.38
C THR A 552 -30.97 19.93 -13.11
N ASN A 553 -32.18 20.30 -12.63
CA ASN A 553 -33.41 19.74 -13.17
C ASN A 553 -33.68 20.13 -14.64
N TRP A 554 -33.18 21.28 -15.10
CA TRP A 554 -33.34 21.73 -16.49
C TRP A 554 -32.51 20.93 -17.51
N ALA A 555 -31.59 20.07 -17.07
CA ALA A 555 -30.87 19.17 -17.97
C ALA A 555 -31.83 18.21 -18.73
N THR A 556 -33.03 17.95 -18.19
CA THR A 556 -34.07 17.14 -18.85
C THR A 556 -34.72 17.84 -20.06
N TYR A 557 -34.62 19.17 -20.14
CA TYR A 557 -35.20 19.97 -21.23
C TYR A 557 -34.26 20.14 -22.42
N ARG A 558 -33.01 19.67 -22.32
CA ARG A 558 -32.07 19.65 -23.44
C ARG A 558 -32.52 18.67 -24.52
N SER A 559 -32.11 18.91 -25.76
CA SER A 559 -32.48 18.09 -26.92
C SER A 559 -31.45 17.00 -27.23
N GLY A 560 -31.90 15.90 -27.85
CA GLY A 560 -31.04 14.78 -28.27
C GLY A 560 -30.17 14.23 -27.14
N ASP A 561 -28.89 13.98 -27.43
CA ASP A 561 -27.89 13.41 -26.50
C ASP A 561 -27.59 14.33 -25.29
N GLY A 562 -27.98 15.60 -25.34
CA GLY A 562 -27.81 16.53 -24.22
C GLY A 562 -28.87 16.36 -23.12
N LYS A 563 -29.95 15.61 -23.39
CA LYS A 563 -31.03 15.36 -22.43
C LYS A 563 -30.55 14.44 -21.31
N TYR A 564 -30.74 14.85 -20.06
CA TYR A 564 -30.32 14.07 -18.89
C TYR A 564 -31.42 14.06 -17.82
N SER A 565 -31.95 12.88 -17.51
CA SER A 565 -33.07 12.66 -16.59
C SER A 565 -32.61 11.89 -15.33
N PRO A 566 -33.42 11.83 -14.25
CA PRO A 566 -33.06 11.12 -13.03
C PRO A 566 -32.68 9.64 -13.23
N GLU A 567 -33.24 9.01 -14.27
CA GLU A 567 -32.97 7.62 -14.64
C GLU A 567 -31.53 7.40 -15.16
N ASP A 568 -30.94 8.45 -15.75
CA ASP A 568 -29.59 8.43 -16.32
C ASP A 568 -28.49 8.65 -15.25
N VAL A 569 -28.90 8.95 -14.01
CA VAL A 569 -27.98 9.18 -12.90
C VAL A 569 -27.51 7.85 -12.33
N ASP A 570 -26.21 7.58 -12.45
CA ASP A 570 -25.57 6.47 -11.75
C ASP A 570 -25.36 6.82 -10.27
N PRO A 571 -26.08 6.15 -9.34
CA PRO A 571 -26.02 6.45 -7.91
C PRO A 571 -24.71 5.99 -7.24
N THR A 572 -23.80 5.35 -7.97
CA THR A 572 -22.52 4.84 -7.45
C THR A 572 -21.34 5.81 -7.64
N LEU A 573 -21.46 6.77 -8.56
CA LEU A 573 -20.40 7.73 -8.87
C LEU A 573 -20.23 8.80 -7.77
N CYS A 574 -21.32 9.15 -7.09
CA CYS A 574 -21.37 10.26 -6.14
C CYS A 574 -21.72 9.75 -4.74
N THR A 575 -21.07 10.32 -3.72
CA THR A 575 -21.46 10.06 -2.32
C THR A 575 -22.68 10.88 -1.90
N GLN A 576 -22.84 12.04 -2.52
CA GLN A 576 -23.91 12.98 -2.26
C GLN A 576 -24.39 13.55 -3.60
N ILE A 577 -25.70 13.61 -3.79
CA ILE A 577 -26.33 14.33 -4.90
C ILE A 577 -27.05 15.55 -4.32
N ILE A 578 -26.80 16.70 -4.92
CA ILE A 578 -27.50 17.95 -4.60
C ILE A 578 -28.45 18.22 -5.74
N TYR A 579 -29.76 18.20 -5.44
CA TYR A 579 -30.80 18.51 -6.40
C TYR A 579 -30.97 20.02 -6.49
N SER A 580 -30.77 20.58 -7.68
CA SER A 580 -30.83 22.01 -7.97
C SER A 580 -32.02 22.30 -8.90
N PHE A 581 -33.00 23.14 -8.53
CA PHE A 581 -33.08 23.99 -7.33
C PHE A 581 -34.49 24.04 -6.72
N ALA A 582 -34.54 24.30 -5.42
CA ALA A 582 -35.65 25.00 -4.79
C ALA A 582 -35.41 26.52 -4.84
N ILE A 583 -36.47 27.30 -4.72
CA ILE A 583 -36.43 28.77 -4.75
C ILE A 583 -37.07 29.38 -3.51
N LEU A 584 -36.69 30.62 -3.22
CA LEU A 584 -37.29 31.41 -2.15
C LEU A 584 -38.50 32.20 -2.69
N ASP A 585 -39.66 32.04 -2.06
CA ASP A 585 -40.84 32.83 -2.41
C ASP A 585 -40.68 34.30 -2.01
N ASP A 586 -40.92 35.21 -2.97
CA ASP A 586 -40.69 36.65 -2.78
C ASP A 586 -41.66 37.31 -1.79
N LYS A 587 -42.80 36.67 -1.47
CA LYS A 587 -43.83 37.21 -0.58
C LYS A 587 -43.75 36.58 0.81
N THR A 588 -43.65 35.26 0.87
CA THR A 588 -43.69 34.52 2.16
C THR A 588 -42.30 34.24 2.72
N TYR A 589 -41.23 34.40 1.94
CA TYR A 589 -39.85 34.07 2.32
C TYR A 589 -39.70 32.60 2.75
N THR A 590 -40.47 31.71 2.13
CA THR A 590 -40.44 30.26 2.37
C THR A 590 -39.90 29.51 1.15
N MET A 591 -39.37 28.31 1.36
CA MET A 591 -38.86 27.46 0.29
C MET A 591 -40.00 26.84 -0.51
N LYS A 592 -39.87 26.83 -1.85
CA LYS A 592 -40.78 26.14 -2.78
C LYS A 592 -40.01 25.48 -3.92
N SER A 593 -40.62 24.49 -4.56
CA SER A 593 -40.07 23.88 -5.78
C SER A 593 -39.97 24.92 -6.91
N HIS A 594 -38.88 24.87 -7.68
CA HIS A 594 -38.67 25.74 -8.83
C HIS A 594 -39.63 25.41 -9.98
N ASP A 595 -39.79 24.12 -10.30
CA ASP A 595 -40.70 23.64 -11.36
C ASP A 595 -41.68 22.63 -10.77
N THR A 596 -42.82 23.13 -10.28
CA THR A 596 -43.82 22.29 -9.60
C THR A 596 -44.37 21.18 -10.50
N ASN A 597 -44.45 21.41 -11.83
CA ASN A 597 -44.95 20.40 -12.75
C ASN A 597 -43.95 19.24 -12.88
N LEU A 598 -42.68 19.55 -13.09
CA LEU A 598 -41.63 18.54 -13.20
C LEU A 598 -41.38 17.84 -11.85
N ASP A 599 -41.21 18.63 -10.80
CA ASP A 599 -40.75 18.16 -9.49
C ASP A 599 -41.82 17.34 -8.76
N LEU A 600 -43.06 17.82 -8.78
CA LEU A 600 -44.19 17.21 -8.04
C LEU A 600 -45.09 16.39 -8.94
N THR A 601 -45.59 16.93 -10.06
CA THR A 601 -46.56 16.23 -10.91
C THR A 601 -45.92 15.06 -11.65
N ARG A 602 -44.71 15.22 -12.19
CA ARG A 602 -43.93 14.14 -12.82
C ARG A 602 -43.03 13.39 -11.83
N GLY A 603 -42.99 13.85 -10.57
CA GLY A 603 -42.32 13.17 -9.47
C GLY A 603 -40.80 13.14 -9.56
N PHE A 604 -40.15 14.11 -10.21
CA PHE A 604 -38.69 14.13 -10.34
C PHE A 604 -37.96 14.13 -8.99
N ILE A 605 -38.45 14.89 -8.00
CA ILE A 605 -37.90 14.87 -6.65
C ILE A 605 -37.90 13.46 -6.08
N LYS A 606 -39.03 12.75 -6.22
CA LYS A 606 -39.17 11.38 -5.75
C LYS A 606 -38.21 10.44 -6.47
N GLN A 607 -38.06 10.56 -7.79
CA GLN A 607 -37.15 9.71 -8.57
C GLN A 607 -35.69 9.88 -8.13
N ILE A 608 -35.23 11.13 -7.92
CA ILE A 608 -33.87 11.42 -7.46
C ILE A 608 -33.65 10.93 -6.02
N VAL A 609 -34.61 11.15 -5.12
CA VAL A 609 -34.53 10.65 -3.72
C VAL A 609 -34.54 9.12 -3.68
N ASP A 610 -35.30 8.47 -4.58
CA ASP A 610 -35.38 7.02 -4.70
C ASP A 610 -34.09 6.37 -5.23
N LEU A 611 -33.14 7.14 -5.76
CA LEU A 611 -31.79 6.62 -6.06
C LEU A 611 -31.09 6.07 -4.80
N LYS A 612 -31.47 6.53 -3.61
CA LYS A 612 -31.02 5.97 -2.32
C LYS A 612 -31.46 4.52 -2.11
N LYS A 613 -32.52 4.07 -2.77
CA LYS A 613 -32.93 2.65 -2.75
C LYS A 613 -31.94 1.78 -3.52
N LYS A 614 -31.31 2.31 -4.57
CA LYS A 614 -30.25 1.64 -5.35
C LYS A 614 -28.90 1.68 -4.63
N ASN A 615 -28.60 2.78 -3.93
CA ASN A 615 -27.40 2.92 -3.11
C ASN A 615 -27.74 3.48 -1.71
N ASN A 616 -27.80 2.61 -0.70
CA ASN A 616 -28.17 3.01 0.67
C ASN A 616 -27.15 3.93 1.38
N LYS A 617 -25.97 4.15 0.79
CA LYS A 617 -24.95 5.08 1.29
C LYS A 617 -25.06 6.48 0.68
N LEU A 618 -25.80 6.62 -0.42
CA LEU A 618 -26.01 7.89 -1.10
C LEU A 618 -26.85 8.81 -0.21
N LYS A 619 -26.42 10.07 -0.11
CA LYS A 619 -27.21 11.15 0.49
C LYS A 619 -27.74 12.07 -0.59
N VAL A 620 -28.98 12.51 -0.45
CA VAL A 620 -29.60 13.43 -1.42
C VAL A 620 -30.03 14.69 -0.69
N LEU A 621 -29.44 15.82 -1.04
CA LEU A 621 -29.75 17.14 -0.48
C LEU A 621 -30.53 17.96 -1.51
N ILE A 622 -31.29 18.94 -1.03
CA ILE A 622 -31.93 19.96 -1.87
C ILE A 622 -31.10 21.24 -1.79
N ALA A 623 -30.75 21.84 -2.93
CA ALA A 623 -30.16 23.18 -2.98
C ALA A 623 -31.24 24.24 -3.11
N ILE A 624 -31.08 25.34 -2.38
CA ILE A 624 -31.91 26.54 -2.53
C ILE A 624 -31.03 27.73 -2.96
N GLY A 625 -31.48 28.47 -3.96
CA GLY A 625 -30.79 29.65 -4.47
C GLY A 625 -30.34 29.48 -5.92
N GLY A 626 -29.05 29.69 -6.16
CA GLY A 626 -28.43 29.78 -7.48
C GLY A 626 -28.48 31.21 -8.03
N TRP A 627 -27.74 31.44 -9.12
CA TRP A 627 -27.53 32.77 -9.72
C TRP A 627 -28.84 33.54 -9.98
N ASN A 628 -29.85 32.88 -10.55
CA ASN A 628 -31.10 33.54 -10.94
C ASN A 628 -32.02 33.82 -9.75
N ASP A 629 -32.18 32.87 -8.85
CA ASP A 629 -33.08 33.05 -7.69
C ASP A 629 -32.46 34.01 -6.67
N SER A 630 -31.15 34.05 -6.54
CA SER A 630 -30.47 34.91 -5.57
C SER A 630 -30.42 36.39 -5.96
N GLN A 631 -30.94 36.77 -7.13
CA GLN A 631 -30.93 38.16 -7.56
C GLN A 631 -31.84 39.05 -6.69
N GLY A 632 -31.42 40.31 -6.51
CA GLY A 632 -32.15 41.29 -5.70
C GLY A 632 -31.84 41.15 -4.20
N ASN A 633 -32.81 41.52 -3.35
CA ASN A 633 -32.60 41.64 -1.89
C ASN A 633 -33.45 40.68 -1.04
N LYS A 634 -34.11 39.69 -1.65
CA LYS A 634 -35.02 38.80 -0.91
C LYS A 634 -34.30 37.91 0.10
N TYR A 635 -33.13 37.39 -0.26
CA TYR A 635 -32.29 36.61 0.65
C TYR A 635 -31.77 37.51 1.78
N SER A 636 -31.24 38.70 1.46
CA SER A 636 -30.81 39.70 2.46
C SER A 636 -31.93 40.07 3.45
N LYS A 637 -33.17 40.26 2.97
CA LYS A 637 -34.34 40.50 3.83
C LYS A 637 -34.66 39.31 4.74
N MET A 638 -34.67 38.09 4.18
CA MET A 638 -34.95 36.87 4.94
C MET A 638 -33.89 36.64 6.02
N VAL A 639 -32.59 36.76 5.71
CA VAL A 639 -31.52 36.57 6.71
C VAL A 639 -31.44 37.74 7.69
N GLY A 640 -31.85 38.95 7.31
CA GLY A 640 -31.84 40.13 8.18
C GLY A 640 -32.90 40.12 9.28
N ASP A 641 -34.01 39.40 9.09
CA ASP A 641 -35.13 39.36 10.04
C ASP A 641 -35.24 38.03 10.78
N LYS A 642 -35.20 38.07 12.12
CA LYS A 642 -35.25 36.86 12.98
C LYS A 642 -36.53 36.03 12.79
N THR A 643 -37.67 36.70 12.59
CA THR A 643 -38.96 36.03 12.40
C THR A 643 -39.01 35.34 11.05
N LEU A 644 -38.51 36.00 10.00
CA LEU A 644 -38.42 35.41 8.66
C LEU A 644 -37.46 34.22 8.65
N ARG A 645 -36.30 34.31 9.30
CA ARG A 645 -35.38 33.17 9.47
C ARG A 645 -36.06 31.98 10.15
N ALA A 646 -36.75 32.20 11.26
CA ALA A 646 -37.46 31.14 11.98
C ALA A 646 -38.56 30.48 11.13
N ASN A 647 -39.34 31.29 10.40
CA ASN A 647 -40.37 30.81 9.47
C ASN A 647 -39.77 29.99 8.33
N PHE A 648 -38.66 30.47 7.74
CA PHE A 648 -37.93 29.75 6.72
C PHE A 648 -37.42 28.40 7.24
N ILE A 649 -36.76 28.36 8.39
CA ILE A 649 -36.20 27.13 8.98
C ILE A 649 -37.30 26.09 9.21
N ALA A 650 -38.44 26.50 9.74
CA ALA A 650 -39.59 25.62 9.96
C ALA A 650 -40.16 25.07 8.65
N ASN A 651 -40.30 25.92 7.63
CA ASN A 651 -40.79 25.51 6.32
C ASN A 651 -39.79 24.60 5.58
N ALA A 652 -38.50 24.92 5.62
CA ALA A 652 -37.45 24.12 4.99
C ALA A 652 -37.39 22.72 5.60
N LEU A 653 -37.49 22.62 6.94
CA LEU A 653 -37.56 21.33 7.62
C LEU A 653 -38.78 20.50 7.19
N LYS A 654 -39.94 21.14 7.02
CA LYS A 654 -41.16 20.48 6.53
C LYS A 654 -40.93 19.92 5.13
N PHE A 655 -40.41 20.73 4.21
CA PHE A 655 -40.14 20.34 2.82
C PHE A 655 -39.13 19.18 2.73
N ILE A 656 -38.04 19.24 3.50
CA ILE A 656 -37.02 18.19 3.56
C ILE A 656 -37.62 16.86 4.02
N LYS A 657 -38.45 16.88 5.07
CA LYS A 657 -39.11 15.68 5.61
C LYS A 657 -40.17 15.13 4.67
N GLU A 658 -40.98 16.01 4.07
CA GLU A 658 -42.06 15.64 3.15
C GLU A 658 -41.54 14.91 1.92
N HIS A 659 -40.40 15.37 1.38
CA HIS A 659 -39.81 14.81 0.18
C HIS A 659 -38.67 13.80 0.43
N GLY A 660 -38.27 13.60 1.69
CA GLY A 660 -37.27 12.60 2.07
C GLY A 660 -35.82 12.98 1.75
N PHE A 661 -35.48 14.27 1.74
CA PHE A 661 -34.10 14.74 1.60
C PHE A 661 -33.28 14.49 2.88
N ASP A 662 -31.97 14.33 2.75
CA ASP A 662 -31.01 14.13 3.85
C ASP A 662 -30.39 15.44 4.37
N GLY A 663 -30.74 16.59 3.77
CA GLY A 663 -30.17 17.87 4.13
C GLY A 663 -30.51 19.02 3.18
N LEU A 664 -29.94 20.18 3.46
CA LEU A 664 -30.08 21.44 2.70
C LEU A 664 -28.71 21.96 2.28
N ASP A 665 -28.59 22.35 1.02
CA ASP A 665 -27.46 23.10 0.49
C ASP A 665 -27.88 24.57 0.25
N LEU A 666 -27.13 25.50 0.82
CA LEU A 666 -27.35 26.94 0.65
C LEU A 666 -26.52 27.43 -0.53
N ASP A 667 -27.17 27.64 -1.67
CA ASP A 667 -26.52 28.12 -2.89
C ASP A 667 -26.70 29.65 -3.04
N TRP A 668 -26.23 30.38 -2.04
CA TRP A 668 -26.22 31.85 -2.02
C TRP A 668 -24.78 32.38 -2.13
N GLU A 669 -24.34 32.51 -3.37
CA GLU A 669 -22.92 32.68 -3.74
C GLU A 669 -22.38 34.12 -3.58
N TYR A 670 -23.27 35.12 -3.60
CA TYR A 670 -22.89 36.55 -3.58
C TYR A 670 -23.69 37.39 -2.56
N PRO A 671 -23.68 37.07 -1.25
CA PRO A 671 -24.23 37.96 -0.23
C PRO A 671 -23.63 39.36 -0.29
N ALA A 672 -24.42 40.39 0.06
CA ALA A 672 -23.90 41.75 0.16
C ALA A 672 -23.02 41.89 1.43
N PRO A 673 -22.10 42.86 1.49
CA PRO A 673 -21.23 43.04 2.66
C PRO A 673 -21.98 43.19 3.99
N GLY A 674 -23.18 43.79 3.97
CA GLY A 674 -24.04 43.92 5.16
C GLY A 674 -24.69 42.61 5.63
N ASP A 675 -24.69 41.58 4.80
CA ASP A 675 -25.32 40.29 5.09
C ASP A 675 -24.39 39.31 5.80
N LYS A 676 -23.08 39.59 5.86
CA LYS A 676 -22.06 38.68 6.40
C LYS A 676 -22.40 38.11 7.78
N ALA A 677 -22.79 38.98 8.72
CA ALA A 677 -23.15 38.57 10.08
C ALA A 677 -24.53 37.89 10.15
N ASN A 678 -25.48 38.36 9.33
CA ASN A 678 -26.83 37.81 9.25
C ASN A 678 -26.83 36.40 8.67
N PHE A 679 -26.02 36.16 7.64
CA PHE A 679 -25.84 34.86 7.03
C PHE A 679 -25.21 33.86 8.00
N ALA A 680 -24.16 34.25 8.74
CA ALA A 680 -23.59 33.41 9.79
C ALA A 680 -24.61 33.07 10.89
N THR A 681 -25.42 34.05 11.31
CA THR A 681 -26.49 33.84 12.30
C THR A 681 -27.54 32.87 11.77
N PHE A 682 -27.95 33.01 10.51
CA PHE A 682 -28.90 32.14 9.86
C PHE A 682 -28.41 30.68 9.78
N VAL A 683 -27.15 30.48 9.38
CA VAL A 683 -26.52 29.15 9.32
C VAL A 683 -26.46 28.51 10.70
N LYS A 684 -26.13 29.28 11.74
CA LYS A 684 -26.13 28.82 13.13
C LYS A 684 -27.52 28.37 13.60
N GLU A 685 -28.55 29.15 13.29
CA GLU A 685 -29.94 28.82 13.63
C GLU A 685 -30.42 27.56 12.89
N LEU A 686 -30.09 27.40 11.59
CA LEU A 686 -30.33 26.17 10.83
C LEU A 686 -29.63 24.97 11.47
N ARG A 687 -28.35 25.12 11.82
CA ARG A 687 -27.56 24.04 12.44
C ARG A 687 -28.16 23.56 13.75
N ALA A 688 -28.68 24.47 14.57
CA ALA A 688 -29.32 24.12 15.84
C ALA A 688 -30.54 23.20 15.65
N VAL A 689 -31.29 23.37 14.54
CA VAL A 689 -32.45 22.53 14.22
C VAL A 689 -32.05 21.23 13.50
N PHE A 690 -31.04 21.28 12.63
CA PHE A 690 -30.69 20.15 11.75
C PHE A 690 -29.83 19.10 12.45
N LYS A 691 -28.93 19.51 13.36
CA LYS A 691 -28.00 18.62 14.05
C LYS A 691 -28.69 17.49 14.85
N PRO A 692 -29.74 17.76 15.66
CA PRO A 692 -30.44 16.70 16.39
C PRO A 692 -31.18 15.70 15.48
N LEU A 693 -31.53 16.13 14.26
CA LEU A 693 -32.25 15.33 13.28
C LEU A 693 -31.33 14.60 12.30
N ASN A 694 -30.01 14.74 12.46
CA ASN A 694 -29.00 14.17 11.58
C ASN A 694 -29.18 14.57 10.11
N LEU A 695 -29.63 15.81 9.88
CA LEU A 695 -29.72 16.43 8.55
C LEU A 695 -28.43 17.18 8.24
N LEU A 696 -27.94 17.03 7.01
CA LEU A 696 -26.74 17.72 6.53
C LEU A 696 -27.06 19.18 6.20
N LEU A 697 -26.13 20.08 6.55
CA LEU A 697 -26.18 21.48 6.16
C LEU A 697 -24.89 21.86 5.43
N THR A 698 -25.02 22.19 4.16
CA THR A 698 -23.90 22.57 3.28
C THR A 698 -24.14 23.93 2.63
N ALA A 699 -23.09 24.54 2.09
CA ALA A 699 -23.24 25.79 1.34
C ALA A 699 -22.25 25.84 0.17
N ALA A 700 -22.74 26.31 -0.98
CA ALA A 700 -21.91 26.71 -2.11
C ALA A 700 -21.46 28.17 -1.91
N VAL A 701 -20.15 28.40 -2.01
CA VAL A 701 -19.52 29.69 -1.70
C VAL A 701 -18.57 30.13 -2.80
N SER A 702 -18.49 31.44 -3.04
CA SER A 702 -17.57 32.01 -4.04
C SER A 702 -16.10 31.65 -3.74
N GLY A 703 -15.34 31.29 -4.78
CA GLY A 703 -13.89 31.12 -4.70
C GLY A 703 -13.09 32.42 -4.75
N ALA A 704 -13.70 33.54 -5.14
CA ALA A 704 -12.97 34.79 -5.34
C ALA A 704 -12.64 35.48 -4.00
N LYS A 705 -11.34 35.67 -3.74
CA LYS A 705 -10.82 36.25 -2.47
C LYS A 705 -11.56 37.50 -1.98
N TRP A 706 -11.76 38.47 -2.87
CA TRP A 706 -12.45 39.73 -2.54
C TRP A 706 -13.89 39.48 -2.07
N LYS A 707 -14.60 38.54 -2.71
CA LYS A 707 -15.96 38.18 -2.33
C LYS A 707 -16.00 37.39 -1.03
N ILE A 708 -15.01 36.51 -0.80
CA ILE A 708 -14.90 35.77 0.45
C ILE A 708 -14.78 36.73 1.64
N ASP A 709 -13.93 37.75 1.53
CA ASP A 709 -13.70 38.73 2.59
C ASP A 709 -14.97 39.57 2.89
N GLU A 710 -15.70 39.95 1.85
CA GLU A 710 -16.93 40.76 1.95
C GLU A 710 -18.13 39.96 2.48
N ALA A 711 -18.37 38.76 1.96
CA ALA A 711 -19.65 38.07 2.11
C ALA A 711 -19.71 37.06 3.26
N TYR A 712 -18.57 36.50 3.69
CA TYR A 712 -18.56 35.32 4.55
C TYR A 712 -17.80 35.53 5.86
N ASP A 713 -18.44 35.23 6.98
CA ASP A 713 -17.74 34.93 8.22
C ASP A 713 -17.28 33.47 8.19
N VAL A 714 -16.14 33.25 7.54
CA VAL A 714 -15.58 31.93 7.27
C VAL A 714 -15.40 31.08 8.53
N LYS A 715 -15.01 31.69 9.65
CA LYS A 715 -14.81 30.98 10.91
C LYS A 715 -16.13 30.44 11.47
N SER A 716 -17.17 31.28 11.50
CA SER A 716 -18.50 30.89 11.96
C SER A 716 -19.13 29.85 11.04
N LEU A 717 -19.07 30.07 9.72
CA LEU A 717 -19.53 29.09 8.72
C LEU A 717 -18.81 27.74 8.86
N GLY A 718 -17.49 27.76 9.07
CA GLY A 718 -16.69 26.56 9.31
C GLY A 718 -17.06 25.79 10.57
N GLN A 719 -17.64 26.44 11.58
CA GLN A 719 -18.14 25.77 12.79
C GLN A 719 -19.50 25.09 12.54
N ASP A 720 -20.40 25.81 11.89
CA ASP A 720 -21.81 25.43 11.82
C ASP A 720 -22.18 24.58 10.59
N LEU A 721 -21.50 24.74 9.46
CA LEU A 721 -21.70 23.91 8.26
C LEU A 721 -21.05 22.53 8.42
N ASP A 722 -21.65 21.51 7.81
CA ASP A 722 -21.03 20.19 7.67
C ASP A 722 -19.99 20.20 6.54
N GLN A 723 -20.26 20.89 5.43
CA GLN A 723 -19.37 21.00 4.27
C GLN A 723 -19.48 22.40 3.63
N ILE A 724 -18.36 22.88 3.08
CA ILE A 724 -18.24 24.15 2.36
C ILE A 724 -17.79 23.83 0.94
N HIS A 725 -18.64 24.08 -0.06
CA HIS A 725 -18.37 23.80 -1.47
C HIS A 725 -17.82 25.07 -2.13
N ILE A 726 -16.49 25.12 -2.32
CA ILE A 726 -15.82 26.28 -2.89
C ILE A 726 -15.94 26.22 -4.41
N MET A 727 -16.65 27.18 -4.99
CA MET A 727 -16.76 27.32 -6.44
C MET A 727 -15.56 28.08 -6.99
N ALA A 728 -14.45 27.36 -7.15
CA ALA A 728 -13.20 27.91 -7.70
C ALA A 728 -13.19 27.92 -9.24
N TYR A 729 -14.36 28.12 -9.84
CA TYR A 729 -14.56 28.21 -11.28
C TYR A 729 -15.35 29.48 -11.60
N ASP A 730 -15.46 29.79 -12.89
CA ASP A 730 -16.01 31.07 -13.37
C ASP A 730 -15.24 32.29 -12.84
N LEU A 731 -13.94 32.07 -12.57
CA LEU A 731 -13.01 33.12 -12.16
C LEU A 731 -12.65 34.05 -13.32
N LYS A 732 -12.88 33.60 -14.56
CA LYS A 732 -12.74 34.37 -15.80
C LYS A 732 -13.91 34.06 -16.73
N GLY A 733 -14.40 35.08 -17.44
CA GLY A 733 -15.50 34.92 -18.39
C GLY A 733 -15.54 36.01 -19.45
N SER A 734 -16.56 35.97 -20.31
CA SER A 734 -16.71 36.93 -21.41
C SER A 734 -16.88 38.38 -20.97
N TRP A 735 -17.27 38.59 -19.72
CA TRP A 735 -17.38 39.90 -19.08
C TRP A 735 -16.02 40.58 -18.82
N ASP A 736 -14.90 39.84 -18.83
CA ASP A 736 -13.56 40.41 -18.61
C ASP A 736 -13.01 41.19 -19.82
N GLY A 737 -13.65 41.05 -21.00
CA GLY A 737 -13.18 41.64 -22.25
C GLY A 737 -11.88 41.04 -22.81
N LYS A 738 -11.35 39.99 -22.17
CA LYS A 738 -10.14 39.26 -22.57
C LYS A 738 -10.24 37.77 -22.26
N THR A 739 -9.55 36.94 -23.02
CA THR A 739 -9.51 35.49 -22.80
C THR A 739 -8.74 35.11 -21.53
N GLY A 740 -9.16 34.04 -20.88
CA GLY A 740 -8.48 33.49 -19.70
C GLY A 740 -8.99 32.09 -19.35
N HIS A 741 -8.24 31.35 -18.54
CA HIS A 741 -8.72 30.08 -18.02
C HIS A 741 -9.68 30.34 -16.85
N HIS A 742 -10.90 29.78 -16.88
CA HIS A 742 -11.93 30.08 -15.88
C HIS A 742 -11.79 29.33 -14.56
N ALA A 743 -10.98 28.26 -14.53
CA ALA A 743 -10.69 27.48 -13.33
C ALA A 743 -9.21 27.01 -13.29
N PRO A 744 -8.21 27.90 -13.19
CA PRO A 744 -6.80 27.51 -13.14
C PRO A 744 -6.42 26.99 -11.74
N ILE A 745 -5.51 26.00 -11.67
CA ILE A 745 -4.94 25.54 -10.39
C ILE A 745 -4.14 26.67 -9.74
N TYR A 746 -3.32 27.36 -10.54
CA TYR A 746 -2.54 28.51 -10.12
C TYR A 746 -2.70 29.67 -11.11
N SER A 747 -2.82 30.89 -10.60
CA SER A 747 -2.85 32.10 -11.39
C SER A 747 -2.02 33.20 -10.73
N GLN A 748 -1.43 34.09 -11.54
CA GLN A 748 -0.64 35.22 -11.05
C GLN A 748 -1.48 36.31 -10.38
N ASP A 749 -2.77 36.42 -10.74
CA ASP A 749 -3.70 37.40 -10.18
C ASP A 749 -4.40 36.90 -8.90
N GLY A 750 -4.03 35.71 -8.41
CA GLY A 750 -4.60 35.09 -7.21
C GLY A 750 -5.98 34.45 -7.40
N LEU A 751 -6.61 34.58 -8.57
CA LEU A 751 -7.86 33.91 -8.90
C LEU A 751 -7.56 32.49 -9.40
N SER A 752 -7.51 31.54 -8.47
CA SER A 752 -7.18 30.14 -8.75
C SER A 752 -7.76 29.18 -7.72
N ASP A 753 -7.82 27.88 -8.05
CA ASP A 753 -8.24 26.82 -7.13
C ASP A 753 -7.42 26.85 -5.84
N ASP A 754 -6.09 26.91 -5.98
CA ASP A 754 -5.16 26.86 -4.86
C ASP A 754 -5.31 28.09 -3.96
N GLY A 755 -5.36 29.28 -4.56
CA GLY A 755 -5.55 30.55 -3.84
C GLY A 755 -6.90 30.64 -3.13
N SER A 756 -7.96 30.12 -3.72
CA SER A 756 -9.31 30.08 -3.13
C SER A 756 -9.30 29.23 -1.86
N VAL A 757 -8.78 27.99 -1.96
CA VAL A 757 -8.72 27.05 -0.84
C VAL A 757 -7.82 27.57 0.28
N GLU A 758 -6.64 28.10 -0.05
CA GLU A 758 -5.72 28.66 0.96
C GLU A 758 -6.32 29.84 1.70
N HIS A 759 -7.08 30.69 1.00
CA HIS A 759 -7.70 31.84 1.63
C HIS A 759 -8.79 31.42 2.62
N PHE A 760 -9.64 30.44 2.29
CA PHE A 760 -10.62 29.87 3.24
C PHE A 760 -9.93 29.29 4.49
N ILE A 761 -8.84 28.54 4.30
CA ILE A 761 -8.06 27.98 5.41
C ILE A 761 -7.48 29.10 6.28
N LYS A 762 -6.89 30.12 5.68
CA LYS A 762 -6.31 31.28 6.38
C LYS A 762 -7.36 32.04 7.19
N MET A 763 -8.58 32.12 6.68
CA MET A 763 -9.71 32.79 7.34
C MET A 763 -10.37 31.92 8.43
N GLY A 764 -9.89 30.68 8.65
CA GLY A 764 -10.29 29.83 9.77
C GLY A 764 -11.25 28.69 9.43
N ALA A 765 -11.46 28.37 8.15
CA ALA A 765 -12.27 27.21 7.77
C ALA A 765 -11.54 25.89 8.10
N PRO A 766 -12.22 24.90 8.72
CA PRO A 766 -11.65 23.56 8.89
C PRO A 766 -11.41 22.87 7.55
N LYS A 767 -10.19 22.41 7.30
CA LYS A 767 -9.74 21.83 6.02
C LYS A 767 -10.58 20.61 5.62
N GLU A 768 -10.97 19.79 6.59
CA GLU A 768 -11.76 18.58 6.39
C GLU A 768 -13.18 18.86 5.85
N LYS A 769 -13.71 20.06 6.10
CA LYS A 769 -15.03 20.50 5.63
C LYS A 769 -15.00 21.14 4.23
N LEU A 770 -13.83 21.48 3.71
CA LEU A 770 -13.69 22.09 2.39
C LEU A 770 -13.81 21.03 1.28
N ILE A 771 -14.66 21.32 0.30
CA ILE A 771 -14.83 20.56 -0.95
C ILE A 771 -14.57 21.53 -2.10
N LEU A 772 -13.63 21.20 -3.00
CA LEU A 772 -13.37 22.00 -4.19
C LEU A 772 -14.39 21.65 -5.28
N GLY A 773 -15.09 22.66 -5.79
CA GLY A 773 -15.90 22.55 -6.98
C GLY A 773 -15.04 22.46 -8.24
N MET A 774 -15.38 21.52 -9.13
CA MET A 774 -14.69 21.32 -10.41
C MET A 774 -15.72 21.45 -11.55
N PRO A 775 -15.52 22.37 -12.51
CA PRO A 775 -16.49 22.59 -13.56
C PRO A 775 -16.40 21.50 -14.63
N LEU A 776 -17.54 20.88 -14.99
CA LEU A 776 -17.66 19.98 -16.14
C LEU A 776 -18.17 20.72 -17.39
N TYR A 777 -17.72 21.96 -17.54
CA TYR A 777 -18.03 22.87 -18.63
C TYR A 777 -16.85 23.84 -18.82
N GLY A 778 -16.80 24.50 -19.97
CA GLY A 778 -15.87 25.57 -20.27
C GLY A 778 -16.59 26.90 -20.46
N ARG A 779 -15.87 27.99 -20.21
CA ARG A 779 -16.31 29.33 -20.64
C ARG A 779 -15.82 29.59 -22.06
N SER A 780 -16.60 30.36 -22.83
CA SER A 780 -16.29 30.66 -24.23
C SER A 780 -16.37 32.15 -24.56
N TRP A 781 -15.59 32.57 -25.55
CA TRP A 781 -15.41 33.96 -25.97
C TRP A 781 -15.42 34.07 -27.49
N THR A 782 -15.89 35.21 -27.98
CA THR A 782 -15.64 35.65 -29.36
C THR A 782 -14.46 36.63 -29.36
N LEU A 783 -13.33 36.25 -29.95
CA LEU A 783 -12.13 37.06 -30.11
C LEU A 783 -12.40 38.31 -30.97
N ALA A 784 -11.74 39.42 -30.66
CA ALA A 784 -11.78 40.62 -31.50
C ALA A 784 -11.15 40.35 -32.89
N SER A 785 -10.04 39.59 -32.91
CA SER A 785 -9.30 39.19 -34.11
C SER A 785 -8.88 37.72 -34.03
N ALA A 786 -9.03 36.97 -35.13
CA ALA A 786 -8.65 35.55 -35.19
C ALA A 786 -7.13 35.34 -35.06
N GLY A 787 -6.32 36.36 -35.40
CA GLY A 787 -4.86 36.31 -35.29
C GLY A 787 -4.34 36.41 -33.86
N ASN A 788 -5.15 36.85 -32.89
CA ASN A 788 -4.80 36.91 -31.47
C ASN A 788 -5.67 35.95 -30.66
N ASN A 789 -5.14 34.75 -30.41
CA ASN A 789 -5.87 33.61 -29.83
C ASN A 789 -5.17 33.03 -28.58
N GLY A 790 -4.17 33.73 -28.05
CA GLY A 790 -3.51 33.36 -26.80
C GLY A 790 -4.36 33.71 -25.56
N LEU A 791 -3.79 33.45 -24.39
CA LEU A 791 -4.35 33.95 -23.11
C LEU A 791 -4.23 35.48 -23.06
N GLY A 792 -5.24 36.16 -22.54
CA GLY A 792 -5.30 37.62 -22.45
C GLY A 792 -5.62 38.31 -23.78
N ALA A 793 -6.02 37.57 -24.81
CA ALA A 793 -6.42 38.14 -26.09
C ALA A 793 -7.73 38.95 -25.95
N PRO A 794 -7.86 40.14 -26.58
CA PRO A 794 -9.09 40.94 -26.53
C PRO A 794 -10.29 40.23 -27.16
N THR A 795 -11.46 40.38 -26.55
CA THR A 795 -12.71 39.72 -26.97
C THR A 795 -13.82 40.71 -27.26
N ALA A 796 -14.64 40.42 -28.27
CA ALA A 796 -15.82 41.20 -28.66
C ALA A 796 -17.07 40.84 -27.84
N GLY A 797 -17.06 39.72 -27.12
CA GLY A 797 -18.21 39.27 -26.32
C GLY A 797 -18.19 37.77 -26.03
N PRO A 798 -19.33 37.20 -25.59
CA PRO A 798 -19.47 35.76 -25.34
C PRO A 798 -19.24 34.94 -26.61
N GLY A 799 -18.77 33.70 -26.42
CA GLY A 799 -18.70 32.71 -27.51
C GLY A 799 -20.09 32.32 -27.99
N GLN A 800 -20.15 31.70 -29.17
CA GLN A 800 -21.40 31.18 -29.72
C GLN A 800 -22.01 30.12 -28.79
N ALA A 801 -23.34 30.10 -28.75
CA ALA A 801 -24.09 29.14 -27.96
C ALA A 801 -23.84 27.70 -28.45
N GLY A 802 -23.63 26.79 -27.50
CA GLY A 802 -23.53 25.36 -27.77
C GLY A 802 -24.85 24.77 -28.29
N LYS A 803 -24.76 23.66 -29.02
CA LYS A 803 -25.92 22.96 -29.59
C LYS A 803 -26.92 22.51 -28.50
N PHE A 804 -26.39 22.10 -27.34
CA PHE A 804 -27.14 21.51 -26.24
C PHE A 804 -27.29 22.46 -25.06
N THR A 805 -26.27 23.26 -24.70
CA THR A 805 -26.41 24.27 -23.63
C THR A 805 -27.29 25.44 -24.06
N GLY A 806 -27.21 25.85 -25.33
CA GLY A 806 -27.99 26.97 -25.88
C GLY A 806 -27.63 28.35 -25.32
N GLU A 807 -26.58 28.45 -24.50
CA GLU A 807 -26.16 29.70 -23.84
C GLU A 807 -24.85 30.21 -24.42
N GLY A 808 -24.83 31.47 -24.87
CA GLY A 808 -23.61 32.12 -25.34
C GLY A 808 -22.60 32.30 -24.21
N GLY A 809 -21.34 31.93 -24.44
CA GLY A 809 -20.29 32.02 -23.43
C GLY A 809 -20.13 30.79 -22.53
N LEU A 810 -20.95 29.74 -22.72
CA LEU A 810 -20.92 28.50 -21.95
C LEU A 810 -21.00 27.27 -22.86
N LEU A 811 -20.04 26.36 -22.74
CA LEU A 811 -20.04 25.08 -23.45
C LEU A 811 -19.87 23.93 -22.45
N ALA A 812 -20.76 22.95 -22.46
CA ALA A 812 -20.58 21.75 -21.63
C ALA A 812 -19.31 20.98 -22.06
N TYR A 813 -18.69 20.24 -21.14
CA TYR A 813 -17.45 19.51 -21.47
C TYR A 813 -17.61 18.58 -22.69
N TYR A 814 -18.76 17.90 -22.80
CA TYR A 814 -19.07 17.07 -23.96
C TYR A 814 -19.30 17.89 -25.24
N GLU A 815 -19.73 19.14 -25.18
CA GLU A 815 -19.80 20.02 -26.36
C GLU A 815 -18.41 20.45 -26.80
N VAL A 816 -17.52 20.75 -25.85
CA VAL A 816 -16.13 21.05 -26.14
C VAL A 816 -15.43 19.84 -26.80
N ARG A 817 -15.70 18.62 -26.29
CA ARG A 817 -15.18 17.33 -26.81
C ARG A 817 -15.82 16.87 -28.13
N VAL A 818 -17.13 16.93 -28.29
CA VAL A 818 -17.82 16.52 -29.53
C VAL A 818 -17.49 17.49 -30.66
N CYS A 819 -17.32 18.78 -30.35
CA CYS A 819 -16.75 19.75 -31.27
C CYS A 819 -15.21 19.66 -31.37
N SER A 820 -14.51 18.69 -30.73
CA SER A 820 -13.04 18.57 -30.84
C SER A 820 -12.56 18.18 -32.23
N THR A 821 -13.41 17.56 -33.05
CA THR A 821 -13.15 17.39 -34.49
C THR A 821 -13.37 18.69 -35.28
N SER A 822 -13.97 19.70 -34.64
CA SER A 822 -14.31 20.99 -35.23
C SER A 822 -13.36 22.12 -34.83
N TRP A 823 -12.60 22.02 -33.73
CA TRP A 823 -11.65 23.05 -33.27
C TRP A 823 -10.33 23.01 -34.07
N THR A 824 -9.78 24.19 -34.43
CA THR A 824 -8.55 24.27 -35.25
C THR A 824 -7.29 23.93 -34.45
N LYS A 825 -7.26 24.31 -33.16
CA LYS A 825 -6.14 24.00 -32.27
C LYS A 825 -6.59 23.87 -30.83
N VAL A 826 -6.04 22.88 -30.13
CA VAL A 826 -6.09 22.74 -28.67
C VAL A 826 -4.70 23.01 -28.13
N VAL A 827 -4.59 23.95 -27.19
CA VAL A 827 -3.32 24.32 -26.57
C VAL A 827 -3.36 23.87 -25.11
N THR A 828 -2.44 22.99 -24.76
CA THR A 828 -2.21 22.53 -23.39
C THR A 828 -1.16 23.39 -22.71
N ASP A 829 -1.36 23.74 -21.44
CA ASP A 829 -0.35 24.43 -20.65
C ASP A 829 0.80 23.45 -20.26
N PRO A 830 2.02 23.64 -20.77
CA PRO A 830 3.15 22.76 -20.46
C PRO A 830 3.56 22.83 -18.98
N SER A 831 3.24 23.93 -18.28
CA SER A 831 3.54 24.07 -16.86
C SER A 831 2.54 23.33 -15.95
N GLY A 832 1.42 22.87 -16.50
CA GLY A 832 0.38 22.13 -15.77
C GLY A 832 -0.32 22.94 -14.69
N LYS A 833 -0.34 24.27 -14.79
CA LYS A 833 -1.00 25.19 -13.85
C LYS A 833 -2.48 25.38 -14.17
N MET A 834 -2.92 25.06 -15.38
CA MET A 834 -4.31 25.18 -15.81
C MET A 834 -4.67 24.10 -16.84
N GLY A 835 -5.96 23.93 -17.10
CA GLY A 835 -6.48 23.08 -18.16
C GLY A 835 -6.19 23.65 -19.56
N PRO A 836 -6.49 22.88 -20.60
CA PRO A 836 -6.33 23.34 -21.98
C PRO A 836 -7.29 24.49 -22.35
N TYR A 837 -6.95 25.17 -23.44
CA TYR A 837 -7.90 26.00 -24.16
C TYR A 837 -7.93 25.60 -25.64
N ALA A 838 -9.06 25.81 -26.30
CA ALA A 838 -9.27 25.51 -27.70
C ALA A 838 -9.76 26.75 -28.44
N TYR A 839 -9.40 26.87 -29.72
CA TYR A 839 -9.89 27.97 -30.55
C TYR A 839 -10.07 27.55 -32.02
N LYS A 840 -10.96 28.28 -32.69
CA LYS A 840 -11.25 28.19 -34.12
C LYS A 840 -11.77 29.52 -34.61
N ASP A 841 -11.15 30.07 -35.66
CA ASP A 841 -11.46 31.39 -36.20
C ASP A 841 -11.48 32.45 -35.08
N LYS A 842 -12.64 33.02 -34.77
CA LYS A 842 -12.84 33.96 -33.65
C LYS A 842 -13.42 33.30 -32.39
N GLN A 843 -13.68 32.01 -32.36
CA GLN A 843 -14.20 31.31 -31.19
C GLN A 843 -13.06 30.76 -30.33
N TRP A 844 -13.16 30.96 -29.02
CA TRP A 844 -12.15 30.55 -28.04
C TRP A 844 -12.83 29.99 -26.78
N THR A 845 -12.33 28.91 -26.20
CA THR A 845 -12.88 28.33 -24.97
C THR A 845 -11.79 27.74 -24.09
N SER A 846 -11.91 27.91 -22.77
CA SER A 846 -11.07 27.25 -21.77
C SER A 846 -11.89 26.25 -20.96
N TYR A 847 -11.30 25.12 -20.62
CA TYR A 847 -11.99 24.01 -19.95
C TYR A 847 -11.01 23.09 -19.23
N ASP A 848 -11.50 22.36 -18.23
CA ASP A 848 -10.72 21.31 -17.58
C ASP A 848 -10.85 19.98 -18.34
N ASP A 849 -9.72 19.34 -18.64
CA ASP A 849 -9.67 17.97 -19.16
C ASP A 849 -9.41 16.92 -18.06
N GLU A 850 -9.43 15.65 -18.42
CA GLU A 850 -9.22 14.55 -17.46
C GLU A 850 -7.84 14.64 -16.77
N SER A 851 -6.82 15.15 -17.46
CA SER A 851 -5.46 15.29 -16.93
C SER A 851 -5.40 16.35 -15.83
N ILE A 852 -5.96 17.53 -16.05
CA ILE A 852 -5.96 18.59 -15.06
C ILE A 852 -6.88 18.28 -13.89
N LEU A 853 -8.03 17.63 -14.12
CA LEU A 853 -8.93 17.18 -13.04
C LEU A 853 -8.21 16.21 -12.08
N LYS A 854 -7.45 15.24 -12.61
CA LYS A 854 -6.63 14.34 -11.78
C LYS A 854 -5.59 15.10 -10.95
N LYS A 855 -4.95 16.11 -11.53
CA LYS A 855 -3.98 16.97 -10.82
C LYS A 855 -4.65 17.80 -9.72
N LYS A 856 -5.83 18.37 -9.98
CA LYS A 856 -6.63 19.11 -8.98
C LYS A 856 -6.97 18.23 -7.79
N VAL A 857 -7.49 17.02 -8.05
CA VAL A 857 -7.82 16.05 -7.00
C VAL A 857 -6.57 15.72 -6.17
N HIS A 858 -5.45 15.37 -6.81
CA HIS A 858 -4.22 15.04 -6.09
C HIS A 858 -3.70 16.20 -5.21
N LYS A 859 -3.80 17.44 -5.71
CA LYS A 859 -3.37 18.64 -4.98
C LYS A 859 -4.24 18.93 -3.75
N ILE A 860 -5.56 18.81 -3.86
CA ILE A 860 -6.46 19.02 -2.72
C ILE A 860 -6.22 17.96 -1.65
N MET A 861 -6.03 16.70 -2.08
CA MET A 861 -5.77 15.60 -1.16
C MET A 861 -4.46 15.80 -0.40
N SER A 862 -3.38 16.26 -1.05
CA SER A 862 -2.11 16.56 -0.37
C SER A 862 -2.23 17.70 0.64
N LYS A 863 -3.08 18.71 0.38
CA LYS A 863 -3.35 19.78 1.37
C LYS A 863 -4.14 19.30 2.59
N LYS A 864 -4.93 18.23 2.47
CA LYS A 864 -5.61 17.59 3.60
C LYS A 864 -4.66 16.74 4.45
N THR A 865 -3.69 16.03 3.86
CA THR A 865 -2.72 15.19 4.57
C THR A 865 -1.58 15.95 5.26
N ASN A 866 -1.10 17.07 4.70
CA ASN A 866 0.03 17.86 5.24
C ASN A 866 -0.18 18.51 6.64
N PHE A 867 -1.25 18.18 7.37
CA PHE A 867 -1.47 18.65 8.74
C PHE A 867 -1.26 17.58 9.81
N GLU A 868 -1.28 16.27 9.47
CA GLU A 868 -0.77 15.28 10.43
C GLU A 868 0.74 15.43 10.63
N GLU A 869 1.48 15.85 9.60
CA GLU A 869 2.92 16.19 9.73
C GLU A 869 3.17 17.53 10.44
N ASN A 870 2.37 18.57 10.18
CA ASN A 870 2.60 19.91 10.76
C ASN A 870 2.09 20.09 12.19
N LYS A 871 1.48 19.07 12.80
CA LYS A 871 1.27 19.02 14.26
C LYS A 871 2.53 18.60 15.03
N PHE A 872 3.58 18.15 14.34
CA PHE A 872 4.86 17.70 14.91
C PHE A 872 6.08 18.52 14.51
N LYS A 873 5.92 19.64 13.79
CA LYS A 873 7.01 20.59 13.51
C LYS A 873 6.71 21.97 14.08
N LYS A 874 6.89 22.08 15.40
CA LYS A 874 7.36 23.30 16.06
C LYS A 874 8.69 22.94 16.73
N HIS A 875 9.66 23.86 16.63
CA HIS A 875 11.11 23.69 16.78
C HIS A 875 11.76 23.21 15.48
N GLU A 876 12.71 23.88 14.84
CA GLU A 876 13.43 25.15 15.01
C GLU A 876 14.18 25.37 13.68
N PHE A 877 14.28 26.64 13.24
CA PHE A 877 15.03 27.19 12.08
C PHE A 877 14.79 26.66 10.66
#